data_AF-A0A075I812-F1
#
_entry.id   AF-A0A075I812-F1
#
_cell.length_a   1.000
_cell.length_b   1.000
_cell.length_c   1.000
_cell.angle_alpha   90.00
_cell.angle_beta   90.00
_cell.angle_gamma   90.00
#
_symmetry.space_group_name_H-M   'P 1'
#
loop_
_entity.id
_entity.type
_entity.pdbx_description
1 polymer ?
#
loop_
_entity_poly.entity_id
_entity_poly.type
_entity_poly.pdbx_seq_one_letter_code
_entity_poly.pdbx_strand_id
1 'polypeptide(L)'
;MIDPEVIMQARREMTASHPRFERRDEDAAEGGCGVIGLASEIPVAGRHLFDSLEQMRNRGNGKGGGVAMVGLDPEQFGVDAATLSESYLYAVAYLDAGHRDAVEESSIHPNFHIDHVHEMPKLPTWQSDMPALDTRPPDVVCYFVRPREEELDRFIADKLDDVIDPNDREAASEEFVFHTTHALNVEFYAKDGRTDAFVLSHGRDILILKIVGYAEDVIRYYGLEEITAHVWIGHHRYPTRGRVTHPGGAHPFGQGIDCALVHNGDFSNYVSVTDYLAQRGMEPLFFTDTEVGALAFDLHRRVYGYKMEHVIESLAPTSELDYIMLPEDKQEVYSAIQKTHIHGSPDGPWFFIIAQSDGPTRRLIGITDTSMLRPQVFAYQRGEVGIAFCASEKQVIDAVLESLASEDKRFWRRADEYWNARGGSYTDGGAFLFDVRPTENGGSELVMTNKFGDVVDTHPNGDCKLMPAGDESPLELAKMDSNLAYFAVLEALPHMDWSEALATLETIEANSANAGREWVWDLLTRLLDRRYDTGGLRRSLWLDFVDAALTRTLASATHEPCDGFVGQRTLGHRPKPASDSQRIVIDARPYPPEGTESLALEMVSLNRAGWKRFVLLHCRGHRFIGNGFGPDTSDVRIDVFGAIGDYLGSGSDGMKVHMHGNAQDQVAQIHKSGELVVHGDVGQCYGYGAKGGRLFVQGNAAGRPMINAVGSPKLVINGTALDYLAESFMAGDPLDGGGFVIINGMRFDERGEPEALETPYPGGNLFSLASGGAIYVRDPHERLSDSQLNGGAFTDMTEEDWAVVEPMLRRNEEHFGIPLQRLLTVDGELMSPAEVYRKIIPVKSKTLHAEAAWAGHHD
;
A
#
# COMPACT_ATOMS: atom_id res chain seq x y z
N MET A 1 -6.10 28.22 23.70
CA MET A 1 -5.68 28.07 22.30
C MET A 1 -5.64 29.45 21.70
N ILE A 2 -4.51 29.82 21.09
CA ILE A 2 -4.35 31.06 20.34
C ILE A 2 -5.42 31.11 19.24
N ASP A 3 -6.08 32.26 19.06
CA ASP A 3 -7.06 32.43 17.99
C ASP A 3 -6.39 32.13 16.64
N PRO A 4 -6.90 31.17 15.84
CA PRO A 4 -6.31 30.85 14.55
C PRO A 4 -6.18 32.05 13.61
N GLU A 5 -7.06 33.05 13.71
CA GLU A 5 -6.99 34.26 12.88
C GLU A 5 -5.75 35.09 13.20
N VAL A 6 -5.29 35.10 14.46
CA VAL A 6 -4.06 35.79 14.88
C VAL A 6 -2.84 35.11 14.25
N ILE A 7 -2.76 33.78 14.31
CA ILE A 7 -1.68 33.01 13.67
C ILE A 7 -1.68 33.24 12.15
N MET A 8 -2.84 33.13 11.50
CA MET A 8 -2.94 33.36 10.06
C MET A 8 -2.55 34.79 9.67
N GLN A 9 -2.90 35.79 10.48
CA GLN A 9 -2.50 37.18 10.25
C GLN A 9 -0.98 37.35 10.38
N ALA A 10 -0.35 36.76 11.41
CA ALA A 10 1.10 36.76 11.57
C ALA A 10 1.81 36.13 10.36
N ARG A 11 1.30 34.99 9.87
CA ARG A 11 1.82 34.32 8.66
C ARG A 11 1.64 35.18 7.40
N ARG A 12 0.48 35.82 7.23
CA ARG A 12 0.24 36.74 6.09
C ARG A 12 1.22 37.91 6.10
N GLU A 13 1.51 38.49 7.26
CA GLU A 13 2.50 39.57 7.39
C GLU A 13 3.92 39.11 7.05
N MET A 14 4.32 37.93 7.55
CA MET A 14 5.61 37.33 7.21
C MET A 14 5.74 37.14 5.70
N THR A 15 4.77 36.46 5.09
CA THR A 15 4.78 36.14 3.66
C THR A 15 4.73 37.40 2.80
N ALA A 16 3.93 38.40 3.18
CA ALA A 16 3.88 39.69 2.47
C ALA A 16 5.19 40.50 2.56
N SER A 17 6.05 40.21 3.55
CA SER A 17 7.37 40.84 3.69
C SER A 17 8.44 40.22 2.78
N HIS A 18 8.17 39.04 2.23
CA HIS A 18 9.08 38.30 1.35
C HIS A 18 8.80 38.58 -0.14
N PRO A 19 9.81 38.43 -1.01
CA PRO A 19 9.59 38.53 -2.45
C PRO A 19 8.67 37.40 -2.92
N ARG A 20 7.83 37.67 -3.93
CA ARG A 20 7.03 36.62 -4.56
C ARG A 20 7.91 35.70 -5.39
N PHE A 21 7.74 34.41 -5.20
CA PHE A 21 8.48 33.38 -5.93
C PHE A 21 7.60 32.82 -7.03
N GLU A 22 8.01 33.01 -8.29
CA GLU A 22 7.35 32.40 -9.44
C GLU A 22 8.10 31.14 -9.87
N ARG A 23 7.34 30.07 -10.10
CA ARG A 23 7.86 28.85 -10.72
C ARG A 23 8.23 29.14 -12.17
N ARG A 24 9.36 28.58 -12.62
CA ARG A 24 9.68 28.45 -14.05
C ARG A 24 9.18 27.08 -14.52
N ASP A 25 8.38 27.05 -15.58
CA ASP A 25 7.59 25.88 -16.03
C ASP A 25 8.39 24.72 -16.66
N GLU A 26 9.71 24.70 -16.51
CA GLU A 26 10.52 23.67 -17.14
C GLU A 26 10.57 22.40 -16.27
N ASP A 27 10.15 21.31 -16.89
CA ASP A 27 10.19 19.90 -16.47
C ASP A 27 9.14 19.44 -15.45
N ALA A 28 8.03 18.92 -15.99
CA ALA A 28 7.09 18.02 -15.31
C ALA A 28 7.07 16.68 -16.06
N ALA A 29 7.16 15.55 -15.35
CA ALA A 29 7.04 14.22 -15.92
C ALA A 29 6.00 13.40 -15.15
N GLU A 30 5.12 12.69 -15.84
CA GLU A 30 4.09 11.86 -15.23
C GLU A 30 4.67 10.50 -14.82
N GLY A 31 4.44 10.07 -13.58
CA GLY A 31 4.85 8.75 -13.06
C GLY A 31 4.33 8.49 -11.64
N GLY A 32 4.30 7.22 -11.22
CA GLY A 32 3.92 6.83 -9.86
C GLY A 32 5.15 6.73 -8.97
N CYS A 33 5.06 7.24 -7.73
CA CYS A 33 6.12 7.12 -6.73
C CYS A 33 6.05 5.74 -6.03
N GLY A 34 7.14 5.35 -5.38
CA GLY A 34 7.18 4.22 -4.45
C GLY A 34 7.23 4.72 -3.01
N VAL A 35 6.31 4.24 -2.15
CA VAL A 35 6.28 4.61 -0.72
C VAL A 35 6.14 3.40 0.19
N ILE A 36 6.78 3.49 1.35
CA ILE A 36 6.58 2.60 2.50
C ILE A 36 6.66 3.39 3.80
N GLY A 37 5.80 3.05 4.75
CA GLY A 37 5.92 3.41 6.15
C GLY A 37 5.78 2.17 7.03
N LEU A 38 6.48 2.17 8.17
CA LEU A 38 6.34 1.15 9.21
C LEU A 38 6.29 1.80 10.60
N ALA A 39 5.59 1.17 11.52
CA ALA A 39 5.55 1.50 12.95
C ALA A 39 5.70 0.22 13.78
N SER A 40 6.64 0.20 14.72
CA SER A 40 6.93 -0.98 15.55
C SER A 40 7.07 -0.63 17.03
N GLU A 41 6.64 -1.56 17.88
CA GLU A 41 6.77 -1.47 19.35
C GLU A 41 8.22 -1.46 19.81
N ILE A 42 9.16 -1.94 18.98
CA ILE A 42 10.60 -1.84 19.22
C ILE A 42 11.25 -0.95 18.17
N PRO A 43 12.39 -0.29 18.47
CA PRO A 43 13.15 0.41 17.46
C PRO A 43 13.64 -0.54 16.36
N VAL A 44 13.41 -0.18 15.09
CA VAL A 44 13.83 -0.93 13.90
C VAL A 44 15.01 -0.21 13.26
N ALA A 45 16.05 -0.97 12.91
CA ALA A 45 17.23 -0.45 12.25
C ALA A 45 16.99 -0.14 10.76
N GLY A 46 17.63 0.91 10.24
CA GLY A 46 17.45 1.37 8.86
C GLY A 46 17.78 0.32 7.79
N ARG A 47 18.69 -0.62 8.08
CA ARG A 47 19.03 -1.73 7.15
C ARG A 47 17.82 -2.57 6.73
N HIS A 48 16.79 -2.69 7.57
CA HIS A 48 15.60 -3.49 7.26
C HIS A 48 14.70 -2.85 6.19
N LEU A 49 14.89 -1.56 5.87
CA LEU A 49 14.22 -0.89 4.75
C LEU A 49 14.97 -1.05 3.41
N PHE A 50 16.20 -1.58 3.41
CA PHE A 50 17.06 -1.55 2.23
C PHE A 50 16.45 -2.29 1.03
N ASP A 51 16.16 -3.59 1.20
CA ASP A 51 15.59 -4.43 0.13
C ASP A 51 14.20 -3.93 -0.31
N SER A 52 13.44 -3.39 0.64
CA SER A 52 12.13 -2.80 0.41
C SER A 52 12.19 -1.59 -0.54
N LEU A 53 13.11 -0.67 -0.25
CA LEU A 53 13.35 0.52 -1.06
C LEU A 53 13.96 0.14 -2.42
N GLU A 54 14.93 -0.76 -2.47
CA GLU A 54 15.54 -1.19 -3.73
C GLU A 54 14.51 -1.80 -4.70
N GLN A 55 13.58 -2.61 -4.17
CA GLN A 55 12.47 -3.19 -4.95
C GLN A 55 11.48 -2.16 -5.50
N MET A 56 11.51 -0.91 -5.03
CA MET A 56 10.69 0.19 -5.54
C MET A 56 11.39 1.10 -6.54
N ARG A 57 12.64 0.82 -6.95
CA ARG A 57 13.36 1.67 -7.92
C ARG A 57 12.60 1.86 -9.24
N ASN A 58 11.85 0.86 -9.66
CA ASN A 58 10.96 0.88 -10.84
C ASN A 58 9.74 1.82 -10.70
N ARG A 59 9.49 2.35 -9.49
CA ARG A 59 8.52 3.40 -9.19
C ARG A 59 9.20 4.75 -8.90
N GLY A 60 10.46 4.90 -9.26
CA GLY A 60 11.22 6.14 -9.16
C GLY A 60 12.09 6.33 -10.38
N ASN A 61 12.75 7.47 -10.48
CA ASN A 61 13.69 7.74 -11.58
C ASN A 61 15.03 8.33 -11.10
N GLY A 62 15.34 8.16 -9.81
CA GLY A 62 16.58 8.63 -9.18
C GLY A 62 16.67 10.16 -9.04
N LYS A 63 15.56 10.89 -9.23
CA LYS A 63 15.52 12.36 -9.14
C LYS A 63 15.13 12.89 -7.77
N GLY A 64 14.88 12.01 -6.82
CA GLY A 64 14.62 12.37 -5.43
C GLY A 64 14.31 11.13 -4.60
N GLY A 65 14.98 10.99 -3.48
CA GLY A 65 14.78 9.90 -2.55
C GLY A 65 15.04 10.38 -1.13
N GLY A 66 14.31 9.81 -0.17
CA GLY A 66 14.43 10.23 1.22
C GLY A 66 13.82 9.26 2.19
N VAL A 67 14.23 9.42 3.45
CA VAL A 67 13.69 8.72 4.60
C VAL A 67 13.33 9.71 5.71
N ALA A 68 12.33 9.34 6.50
CA ALA A 68 12.02 10.00 7.77
C ALA A 68 12.03 8.96 8.90
N MET A 69 12.45 9.41 10.08
CA MET A 69 12.55 8.61 11.30
C MET A 69 11.84 9.35 12.43
N VAL A 70 11.05 8.64 13.23
CA VAL A 70 10.41 9.16 14.44
C VAL A 70 10.56 8.14 15.57
N GLY A 71 10.88 8.61 16.77
CA GLY A 71 11.18 7.72 17.90
C GLY A 71 12.61 7.21 17.83
N LEU A 72 13.56 8.14 17.78
CA LEU A 72 15.00 7.94 17.66
C LEU A 72 15.60 7.43 18.97
N ASP A 73 16.76 6.79 18.87
CA ASP A 73 17.58 6.46 20.04
C ASP A 73 18.48 7.66 20.41
N PRO A 74 18.31 8.29 21.59
CA PRO A 74 19.10 9.45 21.99
C PRO A 74 20.61 9.18 22.05
N GLU A 75 21.03 7.96 22.38
CA GLU A 75 22.46 7.61 22.47
C GLU A 75 23.13 7.67 21.10
N GLN A 76 22.41 7.34 20.03
CA GLN A 76 22.91 7.40 18.65
C GLN A 76 23.18 8.83 18.17
N PHE A 77 22.58 9.82 18.83
CA PHE A 77 22.79 11.25 18.56
C PHE A 77 23.71 11.92 19.59
N GLY A 78 24.16 11.21 20.63
CA GLY A 78 25.03 11.75 21.67
C GLY A 78 24.32 12.67 22.66
N VAL A 79 23.02 12.48 22.85
CA VAL A 79 22.16 13.25 23.77
C VAL A 79 21.48 12.33 24.79
N ASP A 80 20.87 12.91 25.82
CA ASP A 80 20.00 12.16 26.73
C ASP A 80 18.54 12.17 26.25
N ALA A 81 17.70 11.32 26.86
CA ALA A 81 16.29 11.22 26.50
C ALA A 81 15.52 12.53 26.70
N ALA A 82 15.90 13.33 27.70
CA ALA A 82 15.27 14.63 27.96
C ALA A 82 15.53 15.59 26.80
N THR A 83 16.80 15.75 26.40
CA THR A 83 17.21 16.61 25.28
C THR A 83 16.52 16.21 23.98
N LEU A 84 16.45 14.92 23.67
CA LEU A 84 15.75 14.43 22.47
C LEU A 84 14.24 14.73 22.50
N SER A 85 13.61 14.61 23.67
CA SER A 85 12.16 14.79 23.83
C SER A 85 11.71 16.25 23.98
N GLU A 86 12.56 17.13 24.52
CA GLU A 86 12.20 18.51 24.86
C GLU A 86 12.69 19.52 23.82
N SER A 87 13.87 19.30 23.23
CA SER A 87 14.47 20.20 22.24
C SER A 87 13.95 19.88 20.83
N TYR A 88 13.80 20.93 20.02
CA TYR A 88 13.55 20.76 18.59
C TYR A 88 14.82 20.21 17.93
N LEU A 89 14.70 19.08 17.25
CA LEU A 89 15.70 18.56 16.33
C LEU A 89 15.57 19.31 14.99
N TYR A 90 16.33 20.39 14.89
CA TYR A 90 16.32 21.29 13.74
C TYR A 90 17.38 20.86 12.72
N ALA A 91 16.97 20.14 11.67
CA ALA A 91 17.89 19.55 10.70
C ALA A 91 18.04 20.47 9.47
N VAL A 92 19.27 20.94 9.22
CA VAL A 92 19.59 21.82 8.09
C VAL A 92 20.45 21.08 7.08
N ALA A 93 20.02 21.06 5.81
CA ALA A 93 20.82 20.62 4.69
C ALA A 93 21.63 21.78 4.12
N TYR A 94 22.95 21.64 4.09
CA TYR A 94 23.89 22.55 3.44
C TYR A 94 24.30 21.96 2.10
N LEU A 95 23.78 22.52 1.01
CA LEU A 95 24.24 22.18 -0.34
C LEU A 95 25.61 22.80 -0.62
N ASP A 96 25.83 24.00 -0.06
CA ASP A 96 27.13 24.64 0.02
C ASP A 96 27.52 24.84 1.49
N ALA A 97 28.46 24.02 1.94
CA ALA A 97 29.00 24.09 3.30
C ALA A 97 29.65 25.45 3.63
N GLY A 98 30.04 26.25 2.62
CA GLY A 98 30.56 27.61 2.81
C GLY A 98 29.55 28.59 3.39
N HIS A 99 28.26 28.26 3.40
CA HIS A 99 27.20 29.10 3.95
C HIS A 99 26.81 28.74 5.39
N ARG A 100 27.46 27.74 6.02
CA ARG A 100 27.11 27.31 7.37
C ARG A 100 27.20 28.43 8.40
N ASP A 101 28.34 29.11 8.47
CA ASP A 101 28.55 30.22 9.42
C ASP A 101 27.49 31.31 9.21
N ALA A 102 27.15 31.65 7.97
CA ALA A 102 26.13 32.64 7.66
C ALA A 102 24.74 32.22 8.17
N VAL A 103 24.35 30.95 7.96
CA VAL A 103 23.07 30.41 8.47
C VAL A 103 23.05 30.41 10.00
N GLU A 104 24.13 29.96 10.63
CA GLU A 104 24.23 29.91 12.10
C GLU A 104 24.17 31.32 12.71
N GLU A 105 24.91 32.29 12.16
CA GLU A 105 24.95 33.67 12.63
C GLU A 105 23.65 34.44 12.38
N SER A 106 22.95 34.21 11.26
CA SER A 106 21.74 34.96 10.92
C SER A 106 20.46 34.35 11.47
N SER A 107 20.41 33.02 11.60
CA SER A 107 19.14 32.30 11.78
C SER A 107 19.14 31.33 12.96
N ILE A 108 20.27 30.73 13.33
CA ILE A 108 20.29 29.76 14.45
C ILE A 108 20.63 30.46 15.78
N HIS A 109 21.85 31.00 15.91
CA HIS A 109 22.34 31.60 17.15
C HIS A 109 21.47 32.74 17.71
N PRO A 110 20.91 33.65 16.86
CA PRO A 110 20.07 34.74 17.36
C PRO A 110 18.72 34.26 17.91
N ASN A 111 18.15 33.20 17.33
CA ASN A 111 16.78 32.76 17.64
C ASN A 111 16.74 31.65 18.69
N PHE A 112 17.81 30.86 18.79
CA PHE A 112 17.82 29.63 19.57
C PHE A 112 18.96 29.54 20.60
N HIS A 113 18.66 28.89 21.71
CA HIS A 113 19.66 28.23 22.55
C HIS A 113 19.95 26.84 21.95
N ILE A 114 21.23 26.52 21.78
CA ILE A 114 21.67 25.23 21.24
C ILE A 114 22.08 24.35 22.42
N ASP A 115 21.33 23.27 22.63
CA ASP A 115 21.63 22.27 23.65
C ASP A 115 22.69 21.27 23.14
N HIS A 116 22.63 20.90 21.86
CA HIS A 116 23.55 19.98 21.22
C HIS A 116 23.62 20.19 19.70
N VAL A 117 24.74 19.79 19.09
CA VAL A 117 24.93 19.77 17.63
C VAL A 117 25.43 18.41 17.22
N HIS A 118 24.71 17.77 16.30
CA HIS A 118 25.08 16.49 15.72
C HIS A 118 25.28 16.66 14.20
N GLU A 119 26.45 16.26 13.70
CA GLU A 119 26.73 16.24 12.26
C GLU A 119 26.47 14.84 11.73
N MET A 120 25.58 14.71 10.74
CA MET A 120 25.31 13.39 10.16
C MET A 120 26.57 12.85 9.47
N PRO A 121 26.93 11.57 9.70
CA PRO A 121 28.06 10.98 9.01
C PRO A 121 27.78 10.91 7.51
N LYS A 122 28.84 10.84 6.72
CA LYS A 122 28.76 10.72 5.25
C LYS A 122 29.75 9.69 4.76
N LEU A 123 29.37 8.91 3.76
CA LEU A 123 30.24 7.95 3.10
C LEU A 123 31.36 8.69 2.35
N PRO A 124 32.64 8.64 2.80
CA PRO A 124 33.71 9.41 2.18
C PRO A 124 34.05 8.94 0.76
N THR A 125 33.71 7.69 0.44
CA THR A 125 33.98 6.98 -0.81
C THR A 125 32.76 6.93 -1.73
N TRP A 126 31.73 7.76 -1.52
CA TRP A 126 30.49 7.70 -2.29
C TRP A 126 30.71 7.77 -3.81
N GLN A 127 31.71 8.51 -4.29
CA GLN A 127 32.00 8.58 -5.74
C GLN A 127 32.41 7.23 -6.34
N SER A 128 33.04 6.35 -5.56
CA SER A 128 33.40 5.00 -6.02
C SER A 128 32.32 3.98 -5.68
N ASP A 129 31.68 4.11 -4.53
CA ASP A 129 30.83 3.07 -3.95
C ASP A 129 29.36 3.24 -4.34
N MET A 130 28.97 4.45 -4.78
CA MET A 130 27.62 4.82 -5.18
C MET A 130 27.63 5.51 -6.56
N PRO A 131 28.07 4.82 -7.64
CA PRO A 131 28.22 5.42 -8.96
C PRO A 131 26.89 5.84 -9.63
N ALA A 132 25.75 5.44 -9.06
CA ALA A 132 24.42 5.87 -9.50
C ALA A 132 24.04 7.29 -9.03
N LEU A 133 24.77 7.86 -8.07
CA LEU A 133 24.58 9.23 -7.63
C LEU A 133 25.35 10.20 -8.53
N ASP A 134 24.63 11.00 -9.31
CA ASP A 134 25.23 12.00 -10.20
C ASP A 134 25.67 13.28 -9.47
N THR A 135 25.12 13.55 -8.30
CA THR A 135 25.32 14.78 -7.52
C THR A 135 25.70 14.42 -6.09
N ARG A 136 26.66 15.15 -5.52
CA ARG A 136 27.02 15.01 -4.10
C ARG A 136 25.80 15.35 -3.21
N PRO A 137 25.35 14.46 -2.32
CA PRO A 137 24.33 14.79 -1.33
C PRO A 137 24.75 15.92 -0.38
N PRO A 138 23.81 16.70 0.18
CA PRO A 138 24.13 17.81 1.07
C PRO A 138 24.82 17.34 2.35
N ASP A 139 25.59 18.24 2.99
CA ASP A 139 26.02 18.03 4.36
C ASP A 139 24.83 18.35 5.29
N VAL A 140 24.52 17.48 6.25
CA VAL A 140 23.37 17.68 7.16
C VAL A 140 23.85 17.87 8.59
N VAL A 141 23.38 18.95 9.22
CA VAL A 141 23.64 19.25 10.62
C VAL A 141 22.31 19.33 11.37
N CYS A 142 22.26 18.61 12.48
CA CYS A 142 21.13 18.52 13.39
C CYS A 142 21.42 19.38 14.62
N TYR A 143 20.67 20.46 14.79
CA TYR A 143 20.77 21.33 15.97
C TYR A 143 19.63 20.97 16.93
N PHE A 144 19.98 20.54 18.14
CA PHE A 144 19.00 20.40 19.24
C PHE A 144 18.83 21.77 19.86
N VAL A 145 17.67 22.39 19.60
CA VAL A 145 17.44 23.80 19.90
C VAL A 145 16.17 24.06 20.71
N ARG A 146 16.23 25.13 21.49
CA ARG A 146 15.07 25.73 22.16
C ARG A 146 15.00 27.22 21.82
N PRO A 147 13.83 27.79 21.50
CA PRO A 147 13.70 29.23 21.29
C PRO A 147 14.27 30.01 22.48
N ARG A 148 14.97 31.11 22.20
CA ARG A 148 15.40 32.02 23.28
C ARG A 148 14.16 32.71 23.85
N GLU A 149 14.00 32.66 25.17
CA GLU A 149 12.85 33.24 25.86
C GLU A 149 12.60 34.71 25.47
N GLU A 150 13.66 35.53 25.38
CA GLU A 150 13.56 36.95 25.01
C GLU A 150 13.07 37.17 23.58
N GLU A 151 13.40 36.27 22.65
CA GLU A 151 12.97 36.36 21.25
C GLU A 151 11.56 35.81 21.08
N LEU A 152 11.21 34.74 21.82
CA LEU A 152 9.85 34.21 21.87
C LEU A 152 8.88 35.24 22.47
N ASP A 153 9.25 35.89 23.57
CA ASP A 153 8.44 36.94 24.19
C ASP A 153 8.24 38.13 23.24
N ARG A 154 9.29 38.52 22.51
CA ARG A 154 9.18 39.57 21.49
C ARG A 154 8.26 39.14 20.35
N PHE A 155 8.39 37.90 19.87
CA PHE A 155 7.52 37.37 18.82
C PHE A 155 6.05 37.36 19.24
N ILE A 156 5.76 36.94 20.48
CA ILE A 156 4.40 36.96 21.03
C ILE A 156 3.86 38.38 21.02
N ALA A 157 4.61 39.34 21.58
CA ALA A 157 4.21 40.74 21.66
C ALA A 157 3.99 41.38 20.28
N ASP A 158 4.91 41.14 19.34
CA ASP A 158 4.89 41.80 18.04
C ASP A 158 3.93 41.13 17.03
N LYS A 159 3.65 39.83 17.18
CA LYS A 159 2.97 39.02 16.15
C LYS A 159 1.72 38.27 16.61
N LEU A 160 1.63 37.89 17.88
CA LEU A 160 0.54 37.03 18.38
C LEU A 160 -0.39 37.71 19.40
N ASP A 161 -0.29 39.04 19.54
CA ASP A 161 -0.93 39.86 20.59
C ASP A 161 -0.31 39.60 21.98
N ASP A 162 -0.27 40.64 22.83
CA ASP A 162 0.41 40.63 24.13
C ASP A 162 -0.28 39.72 25.18
N VAL A 163 -1.45 39.16 24.86
CA VAL A 163 -2.28 38.37 25.78
C VAL A 163 -2.56 37.00 25.20
N ILE A 164 -1.59 36.09 25.32
CA ILE A 164 -1.81 34.65 25.13
C ILE A 164 -2.03 33.94 26.47
N ASP A 165 -2.83 32.88 26.49
CA ASP A 165 -2.95 32.03 27.68
C ASP A 165 -1.57 31.40 27.98
N PRO A 166 -1.10 31.36 29.25
CA PRO A 166 0.14 30.66 29.58
C PRO A 166 0.20 29.21 29.10
N ASN A 167 -0.95 28.53 28.99
CA ASN A 167 -1.05 27.17 28.46
C ASN A 167 -0.80 27.09 26.94
N ASP A 168 -0.85 28.22 26.23
CA ASP A 168 -0.62 28.31 24.78
C ASP A 168 0.81 28.71 24.42
N ARG A 169 1.70 28.89 25.40
CA ARG A 169 3.10 29.27 25.16
C ARG A 169 3.83 28.27 24.28
N GLU A 170 3.50 26.98 24.40
CA GLU A 170 4.05 25.95 23.55
C GLU A 170 3.62 26.13 22.07
N ALA A 171 2.34 26.40 21.82
CA ALA A 171 1.87 26.70 20.46
C ALA A 171 2.52 27.96 19.87
N ALA A 172 2.79 28.97 20.70
CA ALA A 172 3.55 30.16 20.29
C ALA A 172 5.03 29.84 19.98
N SER A 173 5.64 28.94 20.75
CA SER A 173 7.00 28.41 20.53
C SER A 173 7.09 27.67 19.19
N GLU A 174 6.14 26.78 18.92
CA GLU A 174 6.01 26.10 17.62
C GLU A 174 5.85 27.13 16.48
N GLU A 175 4.97 28.12 16.64
CA GLU A 175 4.77 29.14 15.60
C GLU A 175 6.04 29.99 15.36
N PHE A 176 6.78 30.33 16.42
CA PHE A 176 8.08 30.99 16.31
C PHE A 176 9.09 30.14 15.51
N VAL A 177 9.15 28.82 15.76
CA VAL A 177 10.01 27.90 15.00
C VAL A 177 9.56 27.84 13.54
N PHE A 178 8.26 27.80 13.26
CA PHE A 178 7.72 27.83 11.90
C PHE A 178 8.14 29.10 11.16
N HIS A 179 7.95 30.27 11.77
CA HIS A 179 8.34 31.57 11.19
C HIS A 179 9.85 31.64 10.92
N THR A 180 10.66 31.22 11.89
CA THR A 180 12.12 31.21 11.76
C THR A 180 12.57 30.30 10.62
N THR A 181 11.92 29.14 10.47
CA THR A 181 12.19 28.18 9.39
C THR A 181 11.82 28.71 8.02
N HIS A 182 10.64 29.33 7.90
CA HIS A 182 10.22 29.93 6.65
C HIS A 182 11.19 31.06 6.24
N ALA A 183 11.58 31.93 7.17
CA ALA A 183 12.52 33.01 6.90
C ALA A 183 13.91 32.50 6.47
N LEU A 184 14.44 31.45 7.12
CA LEU A 184 15.70 30.80 6.73
C LEU A 184 15.61 30.23 5.31
N ASN A 185 14.56 29.46 5.02
CA ASN A 185 14.36 28.88 3.69
C ASN A 185 14.16 29.96 2.62
N VAL A 186 13.48 31.05 2.94
CA VAL A 186 13.39 32.20 2.03
C VAL A 186 14.78 32.76 1.72
N GLU A 187 15.60 33.05 2.73
CA GLU A 187 16.89 33.72 2.54
C GLU A 187 17.94 32.84 1.85
N PHE A 188 18.02 31.56 2.19
CA PHE A 188 19.09 30.65 1.75
C PHE A 188 18.68 29.68 0.62
N TYR A 189 17.38 29.56 0.30
CA TYR A 189 16.88 28.64 -0.71
C TYR A 189 15.96 29.27 -1.76
N ALA A 190 15.12 30.25 -1.44
CA ALA A 190 14.15 30.78 -2.40
C ALA A 190 14.60 32.09 -3.07
N LYS A 191 15.08 33.03 -2.27
CA LYS A 191 15.46 34.39 -2.68
C LYS A 191 16.54 34.37 -3.74
N ASP A 192 16.32 35.17 -4.78
CA ASP A 192 17.21 35.30 -5.95
C ASP A 192 17.54 33.97 -6.66
N GLY A 193 16.76 32.92 -6.42
CA GLY A 193 16.98 31.59 -6.99
C GLY A 193 18.15 30.80 -6.35
N ARG A 194 18.58 31.19 -5.13
CA ARG A 194 19.66 30.51 -4.36
C ARG A 194 19.34 29.02 -4.12
N THR A 195 20.37 28.27 -3.71
CA THR A 195 20.25 26.85 -3.32
C THR A 195 21.34 26.49 -2.33
N ASP A 196 21.54 27.31 -1.29
CA ASP A 196 22.72 27.19 -0.43
C ASP A 196 22.45 26.28 0.76
N ALA A 197 21.33 26.51 1.44
CA ALA A 197 20.88 25.70 2.56
C ALA A 197 19.36 25.77 2.74
N PHE A 198 18.77 24.73 3.33
CA PHE A 198 17.35 24.70 3.70
C PHE A 198 17.10 23.70 4.84
N VAL A 199 15.99 23.90 5.56
CA VAL A 199 15.57 23.03 6.66
C VAL A 199 14.88 21.79 6.11
N LEU A 200 15.35 20.61 6.53
CA LEU A 200 14.80 19.30 6.17
C LEU A 200 13.59 18.94 7.04
N SER A 201 13.75 19.08 8.35
CA SER A 201 12.74 18.83 9.37
C SER A 201 12.92 19.77 10.56
N HIS A 202 11.80 20.10 11.19
CA HIS A 202 11.75 20.86 12.43
C HIS A 202 10.68 20.26 13.35
N GLY A 203 11.11 19.71 14.47
CA GLY A 203 10.22 19.02 15.40
C GLY A 203 11.01 18.28 16.45
N ARG A 204 10.33 17.60 17.35
CA ARG A 204 10.93 16.81 18.44
C ARG A 204 10.93 15.35 18.07
N ASP A 205 12.06 14.69 18.32
CA ASP A 205 12.22 13.26 18.08
C ASP A 205 11.81 12.82 16.65
N ILE A 206 12.21 13.64 15.66
CA ILE A 206 11.96 13.42 14.24
C ILE A 206 13.13 13.92 13.38
N LEU A 207 13.54 13.12 12.39
CA LEU A 207 14.59 13.47 11.44
C LEU A 207 14.18 13.10 10.02
N ILE A 208 14.35 14.04 9.08
CA ILE A 208 14.22 13.79 7.63
C ILE A 208 15.59 13.89 6.98
N LEU A 209 15.92 12.93 6.11
CA LEU A 209 17.11 12.96 5.26
C LEU A 209 16.70 12.66 3.81
N LYS A 210 17.19 13.48 2.88
CA LYS A 210 16.84 13.33 1.45
C LYS A 210 17.94 13.80 0.52
N ILE A 211 17.99 13.19 -0.65
CA ILE A 211 19.02 13.40 -1.68
C ILE A 211 18.42 13.41 -3.08
N VAL A 212 19.22 13.79 -4.08
CA VAL A 212 18.94 13.49 -5.50
C VAL A 212 19.52 12.11 -5.80
N GLY A 213 18.66 11.10 -5.75
CA GLY A 213 19.00 9.68 -5.82
C GLY A 213 17.79 8.86 -5.39
N TYR A 214 18.02 7.64 -4.91
CA TYR A 214 16.98 6.79 -4.33
C TYR A 214 17.01 6.82 -2.79
N ALA A 215 15.92 6.47 -2.12
CA ALA A 215 15.84 6.40 -0.66
C ALA A 215 16.86 5.44 -0.01
N GLU A 216 17.16 4.28 -0.61
CA GLU A 216 18.18 3.38 -0.05
C GLU A 216 19.60 3.95 -0.17
N ASP A 217 19.83 4.87 -1.10
CA ASP A 217 21.08 5.61 -1.18
C ASP A 217 21.22 6.56 0.02
N VAL A 218 20.13 7.04 0.61
CA VAL A 218 20.16 7.85 1.84
C VAL A 218 20.65 7.03 3.02
N ILE A 219 20.17 5.79 3.14
CA ILE A 219 20.61 4.85 4.18
C ILE A 219 22.12 4.64 4.08
N ARG A 220 22.63 4.32 2.88
CA ARG A 220 24.06 4.06 2.66
C ARG A 220 24.92 5.31 2.82
N TYR A 221 24.49 6.43 2.26
CA TYR A 221 25.29 7.65 2.24
C TYR A 221 25.46 8.23 3.65
N TYR A 222 24.39 8.26 4.46
CA TYR A 222 24.42 8.77 5.83
C TYR A 222 24.64 7.69 6.90
N GLY A 223 24.99 6.46 6.52
CA GLY A 223 25.32 5.40 7.48
C GLY A 223 24.18 5.03 8.43
N LEU A 224 22.96 4.89 7.92
CA LEU A 224 21.75 4.66 8.72
C LEU A 224 21.45 3.17 8.98
N GLU A 225 22.32 2.26 8.56
CA GLU A 225 22.10 0.81 8.65
C GLU A 225 21.83 0.35 10.08
N GLU A 226 22.50 0.97 11.05
CA GLU A 226 22.37 0.69 12.49
C GLU A 226 21.57 1.75 13.25
N ILE A 227 21.20 2.86 12.61
CA ILE A 227 20.33 3.86 13.23
C ILE A 227 18.95 3.23 13.40
N THR A 228 18.39 3.34 14.60
CA THR A 228 17.10 2.74 14.94
C THR A 228 16.04 3.79 15.21
N ALA A 229 14.81 3.52 14.77
CA ALA A 229 13.64 4.33 15.09
C ALA A 229 12.38 3.46 15.19
N HIS A 230 11.37 3.92 15.94
CA HIS A 230 10.08 3.23 16.05
C HIS A 230 9.22 3.36 14.79
N VAL A 231 9.31 4.49 14.10
CA VAL A 231 8.56 4.77 12.89
C VAL A 231 9.54 5.18 11.79
N TRP A 232 9.40 4.55 10.62
CA TRP A 232 10.13 4.91 9.41
C TRP A 232 9.18 5.22 8.27
N ILE A 233 9.60 6.15 7.41
CA ILE A 233 9.02 6.33 6.07
C ILE A 233 10.15 6.36 5.05
N GLY A 234 9.95 5.71 3.91
CA GLY A 234 10.81 5.77 2.73
C GLY A 234 10.03 6.17 1.48
N HIS A 235 10.65 6.98 0.61
CA HIS A 235 10.02 7.46 -0.63
C HIS A 235 11.00 7.55 -1.79
N HIS A 236 10.58 7.01 -2.95
CA HIS A 236 11.20 7.31 -4.25
C HIS A 236 10.31 8.23 -5.06
N ARG A 237 10.89 9.34 -5.49
CA ARG A 237 10.19 10.36 -6.26
C ARG A 237 10.30 10.11 -7.75
N TYR A 238 9.14 10.22 -8.40
CA TYR A 238 9.01 10.51 -9.81
C TYR A 238 8.49 11.96 -9.96
N PRO A 239 9.29 12.93 -10.41
CA PRO A 239 8.95 14.36 -10.37
C PRO A 239 7.76 14.74 -11.28
N THR A 240 6.58 14.95 -10.70
CA THR A 240 5.41 15.53 -11.40
C THR A 240 5.39 17.06 -11.34
N ARG A 241 5.85 17.66 -10.22
CA ARG A 241 6.03 19.11 -10.01
C ARG A 241 7.24 19.45 -9.12
N GLY A 242 7.84 20.63 -9.31
CA GLY A 242 8.98 21.15 -8.53
C GLY A 242 10.35 20.92 -9.20
N ARG A 243 11.44 21.44 -8.62
CA ARG A 243 12.80 21.31 -9.22
C ARG A 243 13.19 19.83 -9.35
N VAL A 244 13.42 19.38 -10.60
CA VAL A 244 13.63 17.95 -10.93
C VAL A 244 14.95 17.40 -10.38
N THR A 245 16.01 18.21 -10.29
CA THR A 245 17.34 17.76 -9.87
C THR A 245 17.83 18.53 -8.64
N HIS A 246 16.99 18.60 -7.59
CA HIS A 246 17.34 19.31 -6.36
C HIS A 246 16.82 18.58 -5.11
N PRO A 247 17.64 18.38 -4.05
CA PRO A 247 17.21 17.64 -2.85
C PRO A 247 16.05 18.30 -2.13
N GLY A 248 15.92 19.64 -2.21
CA GLY A 248 14.74 20.37 -1.70
C GLY A 248 13.41 19.89 -2.28
N GLY A 249 13.38 19.43 -3.54
CA GLY A 249 12.19 18.86 -4.18
C GLY A 249 11.99 17.36 -3.92
N ALA A 250 12.94 16.66 -3.30
CA ALA A 250 12.78 15.27 -2.87
C ALA A 250 11.86 15.20 -1.65
N HIS A 251 11.23 14.03 -1.44
CA HIS A 251 10.38 13.76 -0.27
C HIS A 251 11.16 12.85 0.69
N PRO A 252 10.82 12.77 1.98
CA PRO A 252 9.71 13.41 2.70
C PRO A 252 9.78 14.94 2.83
N PHE A 253 8.65 15.53 3.23
CA PHE A 253 8.51 16.96 3.54
C PHE A 253 8.06 17.16 4.99
N GLY A 254 8.79 18.01 5.72
CA GLY A 254 8.52 18.36 7.12
C GLY A 254 8.27 19.84 7.32
N GLN A 255 7.43 20.47 6.47
CA GLN A 255 6.98 21.86 6.66
C GLN A 255 5.97 22.01 7.80
N GLY A 256 5.38 20.91 8.24
CA GLY A 256 4.62 20.86 9.48
C GLY A 256 5.53 20.49 10.65
N ILE A 257 5.28 21.11 11.80
CA ILE A 257 6.02 20.80 13.02
C ILE A 257 5.67 19.40 13.50
N ASP A 258 6.70 18.67 13.93
CA ASP A 258 6.62 17.31 14.46
C ASP A 258 6.08 16.26 13.46
N CYS A 259 6.06 16.55 12.16
CA CYS A 259 5.63 15.58 11.16
C CYS A 259 6.51 15.53 9.91
N ALA A 260 6.51 14.37 9.26
CA ALA A 260 7.08 14.14 7.95
C ALA A 260 6.00 13.51 7.07
N LEU A 261 5.71 14.12 5.93
CA LEU A 261 4.71 13.65 4.98
C LEU A 261 5.37 13.21 3.68
N VAL A 262 4.96 12.05 3.19
CA VAL A 262 5.18 11.63 1.81
C VAL A 262 3.86 11.46 1.09
N HIS A 263 3.94 11.63 -0.22
CA HIS A 263 2.81 11.57 -1.13
C HIS A 263 3.21 10.71 -2.33
N ASN A 264 2.39 9.72 -2.63
CA ASN A 264 2.41 9.00 -3.89
C ASN A 264 1.23 9.48 -4.73
N GLY A 265 1.48 10.39 -5.68
CA GLY A 265 0.39 11.03 -6.38
C GLY A 265 0.71 12.30 -7.14
N ASP A 266 -0.35 12.91 -7.67
CA ASP A 266 -0.36 14.25 -8.27
C ASP A 266 -1.72 14.92 -7.97
N PHE A 267 -1.71 16.14 -7.44
CA PHE A 267 -2.94 16.88 -7.17
C PHE A 267 -3.48 17.49 -8.47
N SER A 268 -4.67 17.06 -8.88
CA SER A 268 -5.39 17.65 -10.01
C SER A 268 -5.72 19.13 -9.76
N ASN A 269 -5.89 19.50 -8.48
CA ASN A 269 -6.29 20.83 -8.02
C ASN A 269 -5.18 21.61 -7.30
N TYR A 270 -3.89 21.31 -7.55
CA TYR A 270 -2.72 21.95 -6.90
C TYR A 270 -2.83 23.48 -6.72
N VAL A 271 -3.22 24.20 -7.77
CA VAL A 271 -3.31 25.67 -7.74
C VAL A 271 -4.39 26.14 -6.76
N SER A 272 -5.54 25.46 -6.73
CA SER A 272 -6.63 25.76 -5.78
C SER A 272 -6.16 25.59 -4.34
N VAL A 273 -5.47 24.48 -4.04
CA VAL A 273 -4.96 24.22 -2.69
C VAL A 273 -3.87 25.22 -2.31
N THR A 274 -3.00 25.58 -3.26
CA THR A 274 -1.97 26.61 -3.05
C THR A 274 -2.59 27.98 -2.75
N ASP A 275 -3.58 28.42 -3.53
CA ASP A 275 -4.28 29.68 -3.30
C ASP A 275 -5.02 29.68 -1.96
N TYR A 276 -5.63 28.55 -1.60
CA TYR A 276 -6.28 28.34 -0.32
C TYR A 276 -5.31 28.52 0.87
N LEU A 277 -4.08 27.98 0.75
CA LEU A 277 -3.02 28.14 1.76
C LEU A 277 -2.45 29.57 1.77
N ALA A 278 -2.25 30.17 0.60
CA ALA A 278 -1.74 31.54 0.47
C ALA A 278 -2.68 32.57 1.14
N GLN A 279 -4.00 32.38 1.03
CA GLN A 279 -5.00 33.18 1.75
C GLN A 279 -4.85 33.10 3.28
N ARG A 280 -4.12 32.11 3.78
CA ARG A 280 -3.83 31.87 5.21
C ARG A 280 -2.36 32.13 5.55
N GLY A 281 -1.63 32.77 4.65
CA GLY A 281 -0.24 33.18 4.83
C GLY A 281 0.78 32.05 4.63
N MET A 282 0.38 30.91 4.07
CA MET A 282 1.27 29.76 3.85
C MET A 282 1.56 29.61 2.35
N GLU A 283 2.69 30.14 1.90
CA GLU A 283 3.14 30.01 0.52
C GLU A 283 4.23 28.93 0.39
N PRO A 284 4.09 27.97 -0.55
CA PRO A 284 5.10 26.94 -0.77
C PRO A 284 6.37 27.51 -1.41
N LEU A 285 7.53 27.00 -1.02
CA LEU A 285 8.85 27.40 -1.52
C LEU A 285 9.49 26.33 -2.43
N PHE A 286 9.11 25.06 -2.28
CA PHE A 286 9.66 23.94 -3.03
C PHE A 286 8.80 23.55 -4.24
N PHE A 287 7.55 24.06 -4.31
CA PHE A 287 6.61 23.94 -5.43
C PHE A 287 6.26 22.49 -5.77
N THR A 288 6.03 21.68 -4.74
CA THR A 288 5.56 20.29 -4.86
C THR A 288 4.20 20.12 -4.20
N ASP A 289 3.40 19.20 -4.71
CA ASP A 289 2.10 18.85 -4.13
C ASP A 289 2.26 18.32 -2.70
N THR A 290 3.40 17.68 -2.42
CA THR A 290 3.71 17.10 -1.11
C THR A 290 4.02 18.16 -0.06
N GLU A 291 4.71 19.23 -0.44
CA GLU A 291 4.87 20.40 0.43
C GLU A 291 3.51 21.02 0.73
N VAL A 292 2.68 21.20 -0.29
CA VAL A 292 1.30 21.72 -0.15
C VAL A 292 0.46 20.83 0.77
N GLY A 293 0.55 19.51 0.64
CA GLY A 293 -0.10 18.55 1.54
C GLY A 293 0.41 18.65 2.99
N ALA A 294 1.72 18.78 3.19
CA ALA A 294 2.32 18.95 4.52
C ALA A 294 1.87 20.26 5.19
N LEU A 295 1.79 21.36 4.42
CA LEU A 295 1.30 22.65 4.88
C LEU A 295 -0.21 22.60 5.23
N ALA A 296 -1.03 21.91 4.41
CA ALA A 296 -2.44 21.72 4.71
C ALA A 296 -2.66 20.91 5.98
N PHE A 297 -1.88 19.85 6.18
CA PHE A 297 -1.91 19.06 7.42
C PHE A 297 -1.53 19.89 8.65
N ASP A 298 -0.45 20.69 8.59
CA ASP A 298 -0.06 21.61 9.68
C ASP A 298 -1.15 22.63 10.00
N LEU A 299 -1.72 23.25 8.96
CA LEU A 299 -2.80 24.22 9.10
C LEU A 299 -4.00 23.62 9.84
N HIS A 300 -4.50 22.47 9.39
CA HIS A 300 -5.70 21.87 9.98
C HIS A 300 -5.44 21.33 11.38
N ARG A 301 -4.28 20.69 11.60
CA ARG A 301 -3.92 20.12 12.91
C ARG A 301 -3.58 21.19 13.94
N ARG A 302 -2.56 22.01 13.67
CA ARG A 302 -1.92 22.87 14.67
C ARG A 302 -2.55 24.25 14.72
N VAL A 303 -2.84 24.85 13.56
CA VAL A 303 -3.43 26.20 13.51
C VAL A 303 -4.91 26.18 13.84
N TYR A 304 -5.69 25.28 13.25
CA TYR A 304 -7.12 25.14 13.57
C TYR A 304 -7.42 24.24 14.78
N GLY A 305 -6.43 23.49 15.27
CA GLY A 305 -6.60 22.64 16.45
C GLY A 305 -7.58 21.49 16.22
N TYR A 306 -7.75 21.03 14.99
CA TYR A 306 -8.67 19.94 14.68
C TYR A 306 -8.18 18.61 15.26
N LYS A 307 -9.13 17.81 15.74
CA LYS A 307 -8.87 16.40 16.06
C LYS A 307 -8.49 15.66 14.78
N MET A 308 -7.71 14.58 14.91
CA MET A 308 -7.18 13.87 13.74
C MET A 308 -8.29 13.39 12.78
N GLU A 309 -9.44 12.93 13.28
CA GLU A 309 -10.61 12.60 12.44
C GLU A 309 -11.00 13.76 11.51
N HIS A 310 -11.06 14.98 12.05
CA HIS A 310 -11.46 16.17 11.31
C HIS A 310 -10.36 16.69 10.38
N VAL A 311 -9.08 16.48 10.74
CA VAL A 311 -7.95 16.72 9.83
C VAL A 311 -8.01 15.77 8.64
N ILE A 312 -8.33 14.49 8.87
CA ILE A 312 -8.51 13.52 7.79
C ILE A 312 -9.73 13.91 6.95
N GLU A 313 -10.86 14.30 7.56
CA GLU A 313 -12.04 14.76 6.83
C GLU A 313 -11.77 16.01 5.97
N SER A 314 -10.97 16.96 6.45
CA SER A 314 -10.63 18.16 5.66
C SER A 314 -9.70 17.87 4.49
N LEU A 315 -8.95 16.76 4.52
CA LEU A 315 -8.06 16.33 3.43
C LEU A 315 -8.73 15.32 2.48
N ALA A 316 -9.40 14.30 3.03
CA ALA A 316 -10.14 13.25 2.31
C ALA A 316 -11.63 13.30 2.72
N PRO A 317 -12.42 14.20 2.11
CA PRO A 317 -13.81 14.42 2.50
C PRO A 317 -14.70 13.20 2.20
N THR A 318 -15.56 12.84 3.15
CA THR A 318 -16.55 11.78 2.98
C THR A 318 -17.75 12.28 2.16
N SER A 319 -18.02 11.67 1.00
CA SER A 319 -19.02 12.15 0.03
C SER A 319 -20.18 11.17 -0.20
N GLU A 320 -21.23 11.66 -0.85
CA GLU A 320 -22.33 10.86 -1.43
C GLU A 320 -22.96 9.85 -0.44
N LEU A 321 -23.03 8.57 -0.82
CA LEU A 321 -23.62 7.50 0.00
C LEU A 321 -22.93 7.40 1.36
N ASP A 322 -21.60 7.47 1.39
CA ASP A 322 -20.86 7.39 2.65
C ASP A 322 -21.25 8.48 3.62
N TYR A 323 -21.40 9.71 3.12
CA TYR A 323 -21.86 10.82 3.94
C TYR A 323 -23.24 10.57 4.53
N ILE A 324 -24.17 10.01 3.75
CA ILE A 324 -25.54 9.69 4.21
C ILE A 324 -25.52 8.59 5.27
N MET A 325 -24.59 7.64 5.17
CA MET A 325 -24.45 6.52 6.11
C MET A 325 -23.83 6.92 7.45
N LEU A 326 -23.22 8.11 7.54
CA LEU A 326 -22.68 8.62 8.81
C LEU A 326 -23.79 8.96 9.82
N PRO A 327 -23.51 8.83 11.12
CA PRO A 327 -24.34 9.42 12.19
C PRO A 327 -24.63 10.92 11.99
N GLU A 328 -25.81 11.39 12.39
CA GLU A 328 -26.26 12.78 12.19
C GLU A 328 -25.31 13.83 12.80
N ASP A 329 -24.71 13.54 13.95
CA ASP A 329 -23.75 14.42 14.62
C ASP A 329 -22.44 14.57 13.84
N LYS A 330 -21.97 13.49 13.20
CA LYS A 330 -20.82 13.57 12.27
C LYS A 330 -21.18 14.35 11.01
N GLN A 331 -22.37 14.11 10.44
CA GLN A 331 -22.83 14.85 9.26
C GLN A 331 -22.82 16.37 9.49
N GLU A 332 -23.30 16.84 10.65
CA GLU A 332 -23.30 18.28 10.97
C GLU A 332 -21.88 18.88 10.92
N VAL A 333 -20.93 18.23 11.60
CA VAL A 333 -19.54 18.70 11.66
C VAL A 333 -18.84 18.59 10.31
N TYR A 334 -19.02 17.47 9.62
CA TYR A 334 -18.38 17.21 8.32
C TYR A 334 -18.91 18.18 7.27
N SER A 335 -20.21 18.50 7.29
CA SER A 335 -20.78 19.53 6.43
C SER A 335 -20.11 20.89 6.60
N ALA A 336 -19.82 21.28 7.85
CA ALA A 336 -19.13 22.54 8.14
C ALA A 336 -17.67 22.50 7.65
N ILE A 337 -16.96 21.39 7.90
CA ILE A 337 -15.58 21.19 7.43
C ILE A 337 -15.54 21.26 5.91
N GLN A 338 -16.34 20.48 5.21
CA GLN A 338 -16.36 20.43 3.75
C GLN A 338 -16.67 21.81 3.15
N LYS A 339 -17.70 22.52 3.65
CA LYS A 339 -18.04 23.87 3.17
C LYS A 339 -16.89 24.87 3.32
N THR A 340 -16.07 24.74 4.36
CA THR A 340 -14.95 25.65 4.63
C THR A 340 -13.67 25.23 3.89
N HIS A 341 -13.43 23.94 3.73
CA HIS A 341 -12.13 23.40 3.34
C HIS A 341 -12.07 22.77 1.95
N ILE A 342 -13.19 22.56 1.24
CA ILE A 342 -13.20 21.80 -0.02
C ILE A 342 -12.22 22.32 -1.08
N HIS A 343 -11.98 23.63 -1.15
CA HIS A 343 -11.01 24.23 -2.08
C HIS A 343 -9.54 23.98 -1.70
N GLY A 344 -9.30 23.63 -0.43
CA GLY A 344 -8.01 23.22 0.13
C GLY A 344 -7.87 21.72 0.33
N SER A 345 -8.90 20.92 0.04
CA SER A 345 -8.84 19.46 0.09
C SER A 345 -8.12 18.94 -1.18
N PRO A 346 -7.09 18.09 -1.05
CA PRO A 346 -6.44 17.48 -2.21
C PRO A 346 -7.40 16.65 -3.07
N ASP A 347 -7.34 16.84 -4.38
CA ASP A 347 -8.10 16.07 -5.37
C ASP A 347 -7.17 15.44 -6.41
N GLY A 348 -7.65 14.42 -7.12
CA GLY A 348 -6.85 13.61 -8.03
C GLY A 348 -6.15 12.43 -7.31
N PRO A 349 -5.19 11.78 -7.98
CA PRO A 349 -4.62 10.54 -7.47
C PRO A 349 -3.57 10.77 -6.39
N TRP A 350 -3.85 10.41 -5.14
CA TRP A 350 -2.90 10.58 -4.04
C TRP A 350 -3.02 9.52 -2.92
N PHE A 351 -1.89 9.20 -2.31
CA PHE A 351 -1.83 8.43 -1.07
C PHE A 351 -0.81 9.10 -0.15
N PHE A 352 -1.24 9.47 1.06
CA PHE A 352 -0.35 10.06 2.07
C PHE A 352 0.12 9.02 3.07
N ILE A 353 1.41 9.10 3.40
CA ILE A 353 1.97 8.47 4.59
C ILE A 353 2.61 9.57 5.43
N ILE A 354 2.25 9.63 6.72
CA ILE A 354 2.69 10.68 7.65
C ILE A 354 3.32 10.02 8.87
N ALA A 355 4.56 10.38 9.17
CA ALA A 355 5.22 10.02 10.43
C ALA A 355 5.12 11.24 11.34
N GLN A 356 4.74 11.02 12.59
CA GLN A 356 4.46 12.09 13.52
C GLN A 356 4.99 11.77 14.91
N SER A 357 5.67 12.74 15.51
CA SER A 357 5.94 12.78 16.94
C SER A 357 4.79 13.53 17.62
N ASP A 358 4.04 12.88 18.51
CA ASP A 358 2.87 13.47 19.18
C ASP A 358 3.01 13.31 20.69
N GLY A 359 3.79 14.22 21.28
CA GLY A 359 4.21 14.13 22.67
C GLY A 359 5.01 12.85 22.92
N PRO A 360 4.54 11.92 23.75
CA PRO A 360 5.20 10.63 23.94
C PRO A 360 4.83 9.57 22.89
N THR A 361 3.84 9.83 22.04
CA THR A 361 3.38 8.88 21.01
C THR A 361 4.23 9.04 19.76
N ARG A 362 4.56 7.92 19.12
CA ARG A 362 5.19 7.87 17.80
C ARG A 362 4.18 7.28 16.84
N ARG A 363 3.75 8.04 15.83
CA ARG A 363 2.60 7.70 14.99
C ARG A 363 2.99 7.58 13.53
N LEU A 364 2.43 6.57 12.87
CA LEU A 364 2.35 6.47 11.42
C LEU A 364 0.89 6.62 10.99
N ILE A 365 0.60 7.38 9.95
CA ILE A 365 -0.75 7.58 9.40
C ILE A 365 -0.71 7.25 7.92
N GLY A 366 -1.65 6.45 7.42
CA GLY A 366 -1.91 6.33 5.99
C GLY A 366 -3.29 6.87 5.64
N ILE A 367 -3.39 7.73 4.62
CA ILE A 367 -4.65 8.33 4.16
C ILE A 367 -4.78 8.13 2.65
N THR A 368 -5.88 7.52 2.23
CA THR A 368 -6.19 7.21 0.83
C THR A 368 -7.05 8.29 0.19
N ASP A 369 -6.82 8.62 -1.09
CA ASP A 369 -7.70 9.50 -1.85
C ASP A 369 -9.13 8.92 -1.97
N THR A 370 -10.11 9.81 -2.11
CA THR A 370 -11.54 9.47 -2.14
C THR A 370 -11.96 8.69 -3.40
N SER A 371 -11.14 8.71 -4.44
CA SER A 371 -11.40 8.03 -5.73
C SER A 371 -10.58 6.74 -5.91
N MET A 372 -9.80 6.36 -4.90
CA MET A 372 -8.89 5.20 -4.91
C MET A 372 -7.98 5.12 -6.13
N LEU A 373 -7.40 6.23 -6.56
CA LEU A 373 -6.66 6.29 -7.83
C LEU A 373 -5.18 5.88 -7.68
N ARG A 374 -4.70 5.63 -6.46
CA ARG A 374 -3.34 5.13 -6.20
C ARG A 374 -3.37 3.79 -5.48
N PRO A 375 -2.45 2.86 -5.84
CA PRO A 375 -2.28 1.65 -5.07
C PRO A 375 -1.78 1.97 -3.67
N GLN A 376 -2.41 1.30 -2.70
CA GLN A 376 -2.04 1.31 -1.29
C GLN A 376 -2.28 -0.07 -0.73
N VAL A 377 -1.46 -0.50 0.22
CA VAL A 377 -1.60 -1.74 0.97
C VAL A 377 -1.29 -1.42 2.43
N PHE A 378 -2.19 -1.78 3.31
CA PHE A 378 -1.99 -1.78 4.75
C PHE A 378 -1.72 -3.20 5.22
N ALA A 379 -0.92 -3.35 6.27
CA ALA A 379 -0.65 -4.66 6.86
C ALA A 379 -0.27 -4.55 8.34
N TYR A 380 -0.45 -5.62 9.10
CA TYR A 380 0.13 -5.75 10.45
C TYR A 380 0.56 -7.17 10.76
N GLN A 381 1.50 -7.30 11.69
CA GLN A 381 1.90 -8.56 12.32
C GLN A 381 1.96 -8.35 13.83
N ARG A 382 1.42 -9.28 14.62
CA ARG A 382 1.53 -9.25 16.08
C ARG A 382 1.84 -10.62 16.66
N GLY A 383 3.01 -10.71 17.29
CA GLY A 383 3.44 -11.84 18.13
C GLY A 383 3.87 -11.33 19.51
N GLU A 384 5.13 -11.57 19.87
CA GLU A 384 5.75 -10.92 21.04
C GLU A 384 6.00 -9.42 20.82
N VAL A 385 5.99 -8.99 19.57
CA VAL A 385 6.17 -7.61 19.13
C VAL A 385 5.13 -7.31 18.04
N GLY A 386 4.50 -6.14 18.12
CA GLY A 386 3.64 -5.58 17.09
C GLY A 386 4.42 -4.74 16.07
N ILE A 387 4.08 -4.91 14.79
CA ILE A 387 4.53 -4.05 13.70
C ILE A 387 3.41 -3.85 12.68
N ALA A 388 3.26 -2.63 12.18
CA ALA A 388 2.28 -2.26 11.16
C ALA A 388 2.92 -1.48 10.01
N PHE A 389 2.26 -1.53 8.86
CA PHE A 389 2.75 -0.98 7.61
C PHE A 389 1.65 -0.28 6.83
N CYS A 390 2.08 0.71 6.06
CA CYS A 390 1.34 1.23 4.93
C CYS A 390 2.30 1.46 3.76
N ALA A 391 1.96 0.98 2.56
CA ALA A 391 2.88 1.00 1.43
C ALA A 391 2.14 1.10 0.10
N SER A 392 2.85 1.40 -0.98
CA SER A 392 2.26 1.36 -2.34
C SER A 392 1.97 -0.06 -2.80
N GLU A 393 2.76 -1.04 -2.35
CA GLU A 393 2.76 -2.37 -2.92
C GLU A 393 3.10 -3.42 -1.83
N LYS A 394 2.61 -4.66 -1.97
CA LYS A 394 2.79 -5.71 -0.97
C LYS A 394 4.24 -6.20 -0.83
N GLN A 395 4.99 -6.33 -1.94
CA GLN A 395 6.35 -6.89 -1.89
C GLN A 395 7.29 -6.08 -1.01
N VAL A 396 7.04 -4.77 -0.87
CA VAL A 396 7.91 -3.88 -0.12
C VAL A 396 7.71 -4.06 1.39
N ILE A 397 6.51 -4.48 1.80
CA ILE A 397 6.22 -4.92 3.18
C ILE A 397 6.89 -6.27 3.43
N ASP A 398 6.71 -7.21 2.50
CA ASP A 398 7.28 -8.56 2.60
C ASP A 398 8.81 -8.52 2.69
N ALA A 399 9.47 -7.59 1.99
CA ALA A 399 10.91 -7.39 2.06
C ALA A 399 11.40 -6.96 3.45
N VAL A 400 10.65 -6.07 4.14
CA VAL A 400 10.98 -5.66 5.51
C VAL A 400 10.81 -6.83 6.47
N LEU A 401 9.70 -7.56 6.37
CA LEU A 401 9.44 -8.74 7.20
C LEU A 401 10.45 -9.86 6.95
N GLU A 402 10.89 -10.05 5.69
CA GLU A 402 11.94 -11.02 5.34
C GLU A 402 13.28 -10.64 5.98
N SER A 403 13.64 -9.36 5.93
CA SER A 403 14.86 -8.85 6.57
C SER A 403 14.81 -9.01 8.09
N LEU A 404 13.72 -8.61 8.74
CA LEU A 404 13.54 -8.72 10.19
C LEU A 404 13.58 -10.17 10.67
N ALA A 405 12.80 -11.06 10.03
CA ALA A 405 12.72 -12.47 10.40
C ALA A 405 14.06 -13.22 10.26
N SER A 406 14.98 -12.71 9.45
CA SER A 406 16.31 -13.29 9.29
C SER A 406 17.23 -13.06 10.51
N GLU A 407 16.96 -12.04 11.31
CA GLU A 407 17.76 -11.63 12.47
C GLU A 407 17.01 -11.80 13.81
N ASP A 408 15.69 -11.62 13.83
CA ASP A 408 14.86 -11.65 15.02
C ASP A 408 13.65 -12.60 14.85
N LYS A 409 13.66 -13.68 15.64
CA LYS A 409 12.66 -14.76 15.59
C LYS A 409 11.27 -14.36 16.12
N ARG A 410 11.14 -13.16 16.69
CA ARG A 410 9.82 -12.62 17.09
C ARG A 410 9.00 -12.21 15.87
N PHE A 411 9.66 -11.99 14.73
CA PHE A 411 9.02 -11.72 13.44
C PHE A 411 9.09 -12.93 12.51
N TRP A 412 8.17 -12.99 11.56
CA TRP A 412 8.19 -13.95 10.44
C TRP A 412 7.85 -13.26 9.12
N ARG A 413 8.05 -13.93 7.98
CA ARG A 413 8.08 -13.28 6.65
C ARG A 413 6.71 -12.92 6.08
N ARG A 414 5.63 -13.13 6.84
CA ARG A 414 4.25 -12.93 6.40
C ARG A 414 3.46 -12.12 7.43
N ALA A 415 2.81 -11.05 7.02
CA ALA A 415 1.91 -10.33 7.91
C ALA A 415 0.68 -11.19 8.27
N ASP A 416 0.04 -10.87 9.39
CA ASP A 416 -1.21 -11.50 9.80
C ASP A 416 -2.34 -11.15 8.84
N GLU A 417 -2.37 -9.88 8.42
CA GLU A 417 -3.38 -9.35 7.53
C GLU A 417 -2.76 -8.35 6.54
N TYR A 418 -3.32 -8.33 5.33
CA TYR A 418 -3.07 -7.32 4.31
C TYR A 418 -4.43 -6.84 3.82
N TRP A 419 -4.62 -5.54 3.65
CA TRP A 419 -5.88 -5.00 3.12
C TRP A 419 -5.66 -3.72 2.33
N ASN A 420 -6.67 -3.39 1.53
CA ASN A 420 -6.82 -2.12 0.84
C ASN A 420 -8.01 -1.38 1.49
N ALA A 421 -8.00 -0.06 1.50
CA ALA A 421 -9.13 0.74 1.96
C ALA A 421 -9.57 1.82 0.97
N ARG A 422 -10.83 2.25 1.12
CA ARG A 422 -11.47 3.26 0.28
C ARG A 422 -11.50 4.60 0.98
N GLY A 423 -10.84 5.61 0.40
CA GLY A 423 -10.83 6.97 0.94
C GLY A 423 -12.25 7.52 1.13
N GLY A 424 -12.48 8.17 2.27
CA GLY A 424 -13.76 8.79 2.58
C GLY A 424 -14.88 7.81 2.94
N SER A 425 -14.61 6.51 3.09
CA SER A 425 -15.65 5.53 3.42
C SER A 425 -16.31 5.76 4.79
N TYR A 426 -17.60 5.46 4.94
CA TYR A 426 -18.30 5.56 6.22
C TYR A 426 -17.91 4.47 7.24
N THR A 427 -17.21 3.41 6.82
CA THR A 427 -16.81 2.29 7.68
C THR A 427 -15.49 2.54 8.40
N ASP A 428 -14.51 3.08 7.70
CA ASP A 428 -13.15 3.30 8.23
C ASP A 428 -12.50 4.62 7.77
N GLY A 429 -13.15 5.37 6.87
CA GLY A 429 -12.62 6.61 6.31
C GLY A 429 -11.51 6.45 5.27
N GLY A 430 -11.06 5.23 4.99
CA GLY A 430 -9.90 4.95 4.15
C GLY A 430 -8.57 5.42 4.75
N ALA A 431 -8.54 5.58 6.07
CA ALA A 431 -7.39 6.09 6.80
C ALA A 431 -7.16 5.33 8.11
N PHE A 432 -5.90 5.04 8.39
CA PHE A 432 -5.48 4.29 9.58
C PHE A 432 -4.31 4.97 10.27
N LEU A 433 -4.37 4.97 11.59
CA LEU A 433 -3.34 5.48 12.48
C LEU A 433 -2.71 4.28 13.20
N PHE A 434 -1.38 4.25 13.25
CA PHE A 434 -0.57 3.25 13.92
C PHE A 434 0.24 3.96 15.01
N ASP A 435 -0.31 3.99 16.23
CA ASP A 435 0.25 4.69 17.38
C ASP A 435 1.13 3.75 18.19
N VAL A 436 2.43 4.04 18.27
CA VAL A 436 3.33 3.42 19.23
C VAL A 436 3.33 4.28 20.49
N ARG A 437 2.69 3.79 21.56
CA ARG A 437 2.47 4.49 22.83
C ARG A 437 3.36 3.90 23.92
N PRO A 438 3.94 4.71 24.82
CA PRO A 438 4.66 4.15 25.96
C PRO A 438 3.70 3.43 26.91
N THR A 439 4.20 2.38 27.53
CA THR A 439 3.50 1.59 28.56
C THR A 439 4.04 1.96 29.95
N GLU A 440 3.26 1.70 31.00
CA GLU A 440 3.68 1.94 32.39
C GLU A 440 4.96 1.18 32.79
N ASN A 441 5.25 0.07 32.11
CA ASN A 441 6.41 -0.78 32.36
C ASN A 441 7.67 -0.33 31.59
N GLY A 442 7.61 0.78 30.86
CA GLY A 442 8.73 1.32 30.09
C GLY A 442 8.96 0.69 28.71
N GLY A 443 8.06 -0.19 28.24
CA GLY A 443 8.01 -0.64 26.84
C GLY A 443 7.05 0.23 26.01
N SER A 444 6.80 -0.16 24.76
CA SER A 444 5.80 0.48 23.90
C SER A 444 4.74 -0.51 23.42
N GLU A 445 3.53 -0.01 23.18
CA GLU A 445 2.40 -0.76 22.64
C GLU A 445 1.93 -0.09 21.35
N LEU A 446 1.72 -0.90 20.31
CA LEU A 446 1.16 -0.47 19.06
C LEU A 446 -0.37 -0.51 19.16
N VAL A 447 -1.03 0.63 18.96
CA VAL A 447 -2.49 0.76 18.93
C VAL A 447 -2.88 1.25 17.54
N MET A 448 -3.78 0.53 16.89
CA MET A 448 -4.18 0.84 15.52
C MET A 448 -5.65 1.24 15.48
N THR A 449 -5.95 2.38 14.87
CA THR A 449 -7.32 2.89 14.76
C THR A 449 -7.64 3.37 13.36
N ASN A 450 -8.91 3.28 12.95
CA ASN A 450 -9.41 3.90 11.73
C ASN A 450 -9.62 5.42 11.92
N LYS A 451 -10.11 6.12 10.89
CA LYS A 451 -10.44 7.57 10.93
C LYS A 451 -11.34 7.96 12.10
N PHE A 452 -12.28 7.10 12.49
CA PHE A 452 -13.29 7.37 13.50
C PHE A 452 -12.82 7.05 14.93
N GLY A 453 -11.61 6.51 15.08
CA GLY A 453 -11.04 6.09 16.35
C GLY A 453 -11.43 4.67 16.78
N ASP A 454 -12.12 3.91 15.93
CA ASP A 454 -12.40 2.51 16.21
C ASP A 454 -11.11 1.72 16.09
N VAL A 455 -10.90 0.80 17.02
CA VAL A 455 -9.70 -0.06 17.05
C VAL A 455 -9.77 -1.04 15.89
N VAL A 456 -8.72 -1.05 15.07
CA VAL A 456 -8.48 -2.14 14.12
C VAL A 456 -8.08 -3.35 14.95
N ASP A 457 -8.78 -4.47 14.82
CA ASP A 457 -8.40 -5.68 15.53
C ASP A 457 -6.99 -6.09 15.10
N THR A 458 -6.09 -6.14 16.08
CA THR A 458 -4.65 -6.31 15.90
C THR A 458 -4.08 -7.37 16.81
N HIS A 459 -4.94 -8.10 17.53
CA HIS A 459 -4.57 -9.22 18.38
C HIS A 459 -5.16 -10.49 17.79
N PRO A 460 -4.69 -10.91 16.60
CA PRO A 460 -5.27 -12.06 15.93
C PRO A 460 -5.14 -13.29 16.84
N ASN A 461 -6.01 -14.29 16.73
CA ASN A 461 -5.94 -15.47 17.59
C ASN A 461 -4.90 -16.51 17.14
N GLY A 462 -4.35 -17.28 18.07
CA GLY A 462 -3.40 -18.36 17.80
C GLY A 462 -2.02 -18.18 18.44
N ASP A 463 -1.37 -19.31 18.71
CA ASP A 463 -0.05 -19.39 19.32
C ASP A 463 1.04 -19.12 18.27
N CYS A 464 1.97 -18.22 18.60
CA CYS A 464 3.15 -17.90 17.80
C CYS A 464 4.45 -18.42 18.45
N LYS A 465 4.38 -19.09 19.60
CA LYS A 465 5.56 -19.62 20.30
C LYS A 465 5.97 -20.96 19.71
N LEU A 466 6.98 -20.91 18.85
CA LEU A 466 7.49 -22.10 18.18
C LEU A 466 8.09 -23.13 19.15
N MET A 467 7.74 -24.39 18.89
CA MET A 467 8.38 -25.57 19.47
C MET A 467 9.23 -26.24 18.38
N PRO A 468 10.35 -26.91 18.73
CA PRO A 468 11.06 -27.76 17.77
C PRO A 468 10.14 -28.83 17.20
N ALA A 469 10.35 -29.22 15.93
CA ALA A 469 9.65 -30.34 15.33
C ALA A 469 9.87 -31.62 16.16
N GLY A 470 8.80 -32.39 16.36
CA GLY A 470 8.86 -33.69 17.02
C GLY A 470 9.54 -34.77 16.16
N ASP A 471 9.89 -35.89 16.78
CA ASP A 471 10.59 -36.99 16.10
C ASP A 471 9.72 -37.70 15.04
N GLU A 472 8.40 -37.73 15.22
CA GLU A 472 7.46 -38.39 14.31
C GLU A 472 6.19 -37.53 14.10
N SER A 473 5.65 -37.53 12.88
CA SER A 473 4.34 -36.94 12.60
C SER A 473 3.24 -37.82 13.20
N PRO A 474 2.15 -37.23 13.76
CA PRO A 474 0.97 -37.99 14.17
C PRO A 474 0.21 -38.64 13.00
N LEU A 475 0.56 -38.33 11.74
CA LEU A 475 -0.13 -38.81 10.53
C LEU A 475 0.73 -39.78 9.70
N GLU A 476 0.18 -40.94 9.34
CA GLU A 476 0.76 -41.81 8.30
C GLU A 476 0.34 -41.34 6.89
N LEU A 477 1.08 -40.39 6.31
CA LEU A 477 0.74 -39.81 5.00
C LEU A 477 1.26 -40.61 3.80
N ALA A 478 2.28 -41.45 3.98
CA ALA A 478 3.05 -42.06 2.88
C ALA A 478 2.24 -42.95 1.92
N LYS A 479 1.09 -43.49 2.36
CA LYS A 479 0.23 -44.38 1.58
C LYS A 479 -0.99 -43.68 0.98
N MET A 480 -1.19 -42.39 1.28
CA MET A 480 -2.35 -41.62 0.85
C MET A 480 -2.07 -40.92 -0.48
N ASP A 481 -3.08 -40.82 -1.34
CA ASP A 481 -3.02 -39.84 -2.44
C ASP A 481 -3.06 -38.40 -1.87
N SER A 482 -2.71 -37.41 -2.69
CA SER A 482 -2.58 -36.02 -2.23
C SER A 482 -3.92 -35.45 -1.74
N ASN A 483 -5.05 -35.98 -2.21
CA ASN A 483 -6.37 -35.51 -1.81
C ASN A 483 -6.76 -36.05 -0.43
N LEU A 484 -6.58 -37.36 -0.20
CA LEU A 484 -6.80 -37.97 1.10
C LEU A 484 -5.85 -37.41 2.15
N ALA A 485 -4.57 -37.22 1.79
CA ALA A 485 -3.57 -36.60 2.66
C ALA A 485 -3.97 -35.17 3.07
N TYR A 486 -4.47 -34.36 2.12
CA TYR A 486 -4.96 -33.02 2.41
C TYR A 486 -6.08 -33.04 3.47
N PHE A 487 -7.09 -33.89 3.29
CA PHE A 487 -8.19 -33.96 4.26
C PHE A 487 -7.75 -34.52 5.62
N ALA A 488 -6.82 -35.47 5.65
CA ALA A 488 -6.23 -35.98 6.89
C ALA A 488 -5.47 -34.88 7.66
N VAL A 489 -4.71 -34.03 6.95
CA VAL A 489 -4.04 -32.88 7.57
C VAL A 489 -5.07 -31.89 8.11
N LEU A 490 -6.11 -31.54 7.35
CA LEU A 490 -7.16 -30.61 7.79
C LEU A 490 -7.93 -31.10 9.02
N GLU A 491 -8.18 -32.40 9.11
CA GLU A 491 -8.87 -33.00 10.26
C GLU A 491 -8.01 -32.98 11.54
N ALA A 492 -6.70 -33.17 11.40
CA ALA A 492 -5.80 -33.30 12.54
C ALA A 492 -5.18 -31.97 12.98
N LEU A 493 -4.90 -31.03 12.06
CA LEU A 493 -4.21 -29.78 12.33
C LEU A 493 -4.82 -28.95 13.47
N PRO A 494 -6.16 -28.83 13.61
CA PRO A 494 -6.76 -28.07 14.72
C PRO A 494 -6.44 -28.62 16.12
N HIS A 495 -5.95 -29.86 16.19
CA HIS A 495 -5.61 -30.57 17.40
C HIS A 495 -4.10 -30.72 17.64
N MET A 496 -3.27 -30.20 16.72
CA MET A 496 -1.82 -30.27 16.82
C MET A 496 -1.24 -29.08 17.58
N ASP A 497 -0.13 -29.33 18.28
CA ASP A 497 0.79 -28.26 18.69
C ASP A 497 1.82 -27.94 17.59
N TRP A 498 2.69 -26.95 17.84
CA TRP A 498 3.74 -26.58 16.88
C TRP A 498 4.72 -27.71 16.57
N SER A 499 5.03 -28.55 17.55
CA SER A 499 5.97 -29.68 17.37
C SER A 499 5.39 -30.71 16.41
N GLU A 500 4.12 -31.08 16.58
CA GLU A 500 3.40 -32.03 15.73
C GLU A 500 3.12 -31.48 14.33
N ALA A 501 2.76 -30.20 14.22
CA ALA A 501 2.47 -29.55 12.95
C ALA A 501 3.72 -29.45 12.08
N LEU A 502 4.86 -29.06 12.66
CA LEU A 502 6.14 -28.99 11.94
C LEU A 502 6.64 -30.39 11.56
N ALA A 503 6.54 -31.39 12.43
CA ALA A 503 6.89 -32.78 12.11
C ALA A 503 6.03 -33.34 10.95
N THR A 504 4.75 -32.96 10.89
CA THR A 504 3.85 -33.30 9.78
C THR A 504 4.30 -32.64 8.48
N LEU A 505 4.69 -31.37 8.52
CA LEU A 505 5.18 -30.65 7.35
C LEU A 505 6.49 -31.25 6.82
N GLU A 506 7.43 -31.58 7.71
CA GLU A 506 8.68 -32.28 7.36
C GLU A 506 8.40 -33.66 6.75
N THR A 507 7.41 -34.39 7.27
CA THR A 507 6.98 -35.68 6.71
C THR A 507 6.40 -35.51 5.30
N ILE A 508 5.63 -34.45 5.05
CA ILE A 508 5.11 -34.12 3.71
C ILE A 508 6.28 -33.88 2.74
N GLU A 509 7.24 -33.03 3.11
CA GLU A 509 8.42 -32.74 2.28
C GLU A 509 9.24 -34.02 1.99
N ALA A 510 9.53 -34.81 3.02
CA ALA A 510 10.31 -36.04 2.91
C ALA A 510 9.62 -37.09 2.01
N ASN A 511 8.28 -37.10 1.96
CA ASN A 511 7.52 -38.03 1.13
C ASN A 511 7.69 -37.79 -0.38
N SER A 512 8.32 -36.69 -0.80
CA SER A 512 8.76 -36.48 -2.19
C SER A 512 9.59 -37.65 -2.73
N ALA A 513 10.39 -38.30 -1.87
CA ALA A 513 11.22 -39.46 -2.26
C ALA A 513 10.42 -40.71 -2.62
N ASN A 514 9.21 -40.87 -2.07
CA ASN A 514 8.36 -42.06 -2.28
C ASN A 514 7.18 -41.76 -3.22
N ALA A 515 6.43 -40.68 -2.96
CA ALA A 515 5.22 -40.31 -3.70
C ALA A 515 5.51 -39.32 -4.86
N GLY A 516 6.74 -38.80 -4.94
CA GLY A 516 7.16 -37.86 -5.98
C GLY A 516 6.83 -36.40 -5.69
N ARG A 517 7.54 -35.51 -6.38
CA ARG A 517 7.40 -34.04 -6.22
C ARG A 517 6.00 -33.51 -6.56
N GLU A 518 5.32 -34.11 -7.53
CA GLU A 518 3.94 -33.70 -7.91
C GLU A 518 2.97 -33.87 -6.74
N TRP A 519 3.09 -34.95 -5.97
CA TRP A 519 2.24 -35.20 -4.81
C TRP A 519 2.45 -34.15 -3.71
N VAL A 520 3.71 -33.80 -3.43
CA VAL A 520 4.04 -32.76 -2.44
C VAL A 520 3.58 -31.39 -2.90
N TRP A 521 3.82 -31.05 -4.17
CA TRP A 521 3.33 -29.84 -4.82
C TRP A 521 1.81 -29.70 -4.68
N ASP A 522 1.04 -30.73 -5.07
CA ASP A 522 -0.42 -30.68 -5.02
C ASP A 522 -0.94 -30.48 -3.59
N LEU A 523 -0.33 -31.14 -2.60
CA LEU A 523 -0.72 -31.05 -1.20
C LEU A 523 -0.38 -29.68 -0.61
N LEU A 524 0.88 -29.24 -0.73
CA LEU A 524 1.36 -27.99 -0.12
C LEU A 524 0.75 -26.76 -0.79
N THR A 525 0.53 -26.76 -2.11
CA THR A 525 -0.16 -25.66 -2.80
C THR A 525 -1.59 -25.51 -2.30
N ARG A 526 -2.32 -26.61 -2.05
CA ARG A 526 -3.67 -26.54 -1.45
C ARG A 526 -3.65 -26.04 -0.01
N LEU A 527 -2.65 -26.43 0.78
CA LEU A 527 -2.46 -25.91 2.14
C LEU A 527 -2.09 -24.41 2.13
N LEU A 528 -1.42 -23.92 1.10
CA LEU A 528 -1.12 -22.50 0.96
C LEU A 528 -2.36 -21.69 0.56
N ASP A 529 -3.11 -22.18 -0.44
CA ASP A 529 -4.15 -21.42 -1.12
C ASP A 529 -5.54 -21.46 -0.48
N ARG A 530 -5.88 -22.54 0.22
CA ARG A 530 -7.23 -22.73 0.76
C ARG A 530 -7.36 -22.17 2.19
N ARG A 531 -8.60 -21.84 2.55
CA ARG A 531 -8.98 -21.44 3.91
C ARG A 531 -9.45 -22.68 4.67
N TYR A 532 -8.95 -22.84 5.89
CA TYR A 532 -9.18 -23.98 6.77
C TYR A 532 -8.74 -23.64 8.20
N ASP A 533 -9.25 -24.41 9.16
CA ASP A 533 -9.00 -24.23 10.59
C ASP A 533 -7.57 -24.68 10.96
N THR A 534 -6.79 -23.78 11.55
CA THR A 534 -5.44 -24.06 12.08
C THR A 534 -5.45 -24.34 13.58
N GLY A 535 -6.64 -24.39 14.20
CA GLY A 535 -6.85 -24.57 15.63
C GLY A 535 -6.09 -23.56 16.46
N GLY A 536 -5.19 -24.06 17.32
CA GLY A 536 -4.39 -23.22 18.19
C GLY A 536 -3.23 -22.52 17.50
N LEU A 537 -2.86 -22.86 16.25
CA LEU A 537 -1.67 -22.33 15.59
C LEU A 537 -1.94 -20.98 14.93
N ARG A 538 -0.99 -20.05 15.05
CA ARG A 538 -0.97 -18.79 14.29
C ARG A 538 -0.97 -19.08 12.79
N ARG A 539 -2.06 -18.73 12.09
CA ARG A 539 -2.23 -19.02 10.65
C ARG A 539 -1.13 -18.40 9.78
N SER A 540 -0.79 -17.13 9.97
CA SER A 540 0.22 -16.43 9.15
C SER A 540 1.60 -17.10 9.26
N LEU A 541 1.98 -17.52 10.46
CA LEU A 541 3.22 -18.25 10.75
C LEU A 541 3.16 -19.68 10.20
N TRP A 542 2.02 -20.38 10.31
CA TRP A 542 1.83 -21.69 9.69
C TRP A 542 2.02 -21.63 8.17
N LEU A 543 1.39 -20.64 7.52
CA LEU A 543 1.54 -20.41 6.08
C LEU A 543 2.97 -20.02 5.68
N ASP A 544 3.71 -19.33 6.55
CA ASP A 544 5.14 -19.04 6.33
C ASP A 544 5.99 -20.33 6.23
N PHE A 545 5.69 -21.33 7.08
CA PHE A 545 6.33 -22.64 7.00
C PHE A 545 5.88 -23.44 5.78
N VAL A 546 4.59 -23.47 5.47
CA VAL A 546 4.05 -24.15 4.29
C VAL A 546 4.67 -23.60 3.00
N ASP A 547 4.76 -22.27 2.87
CA ASP A 547 5.39 -21.63 1.71
C ASP A 547 6.89 -21.96 1.60
N ALA A 548 7.61 -22.01 2.73
CA ALA A 548 9.01 -22.42 2.74
C ALA A 548 9.20 -23.87 2.33
N ALA A 549 8.36 -24.78 2.81
CA ALA A 549 8.37 -26.19 2.46
C ALA A 549 8.10 -26.41 0.97
N LEU A 550 7.09 -25.71 0.43
CA LEU A 550 6.74 -25.75 -0.98
C LEU A 550 7.89 -25.23 -1.84
N THR A 551 8.45 -24.09 -1.46
CA THR A 551 9.56 -23.44 -2.15
C THR A 551 10.81 -24.33 -2.18
N ARG A 552 11.21 -24.93 -1.04
CA ARG A 552 12.34 -25.87 -0.99
C ARG A 552 12.11 -27.07 -1.90
N THR A 553 10.91 -27.65 -1.83
CA THR A 553 10.51 -28.81 -2.65
C THR A 553 10.65 -28.52 -4.14
N LEU A 554 10.18 -27.35 -4.59
CA LEU A 554 10.22 -26.96 -6.00
C LEU A 554 11.62 -26.54 -6.46
N ALA A 555 12.33 -25.76 -5.65
CA ALA A 555 13.70 -25.31 -5.94
C ALA A 555 14.68 -26.49 -6.09
N SER A 556 14.41 -27.63 -5.43
CA SER A 556 15.20 -28.85 -5.60
C SER A 556 15.25 -29.35 -7.05
N ALA A 557 14.26 -29.02 -7.89
CA ALA A 557 14.20 -29.42 -9.29
C ALA A 557 15.40 -28.92 -10.13
N THR A 558 16.10 -27.89 -9.66
CA THR A 558 17.32 -27.36 -10.30
C THR A 558 18.48 -28.36 -10.25
N HIS A 559 18.61 -29.07 -9.14
CA HIS A 559 19.69 -30.02 -8.87
C HIS A 559 19.23 -31.48 -9.08
N GLU A 560 17.95 -31.76 -8.81
CA GLU A 560 17.31 -33.06 -8.89
C GLU A 560 16.05 -33.01 -9.79
N PRO A 561 16.22 -32.85 -11.12
CA PRO A 561 15.08 -32.84 -12.03
C PRO A 561 14.36 -34.20 -12.04
N CYS A 562 13.06 -34.18 -12.30
CA CYS A 562 12.24 -35.37 -12.47
C CYS A 562 11.30 -35.23 -13.69
N ASP A 563 10.52 -36.26 -13.98
CA ASP A 563 9.60 -36.27 -15.14
C ASP A 563 8.60 -35.09 -15.11
N GLY A 564 8.18 -34.66 -13.92
CA GLY A 564 7.23 -33.56 -13.74
C GLY A 564 7.86 -32.16 -13.66
N PHE A 565 9.13 -32.04 -13.23
CA PHE A 565 9.75 -30.75 -12.90
C PHE A 565 11.24 -30.69 -13.25
N VAL A 566 11.67 -29.60 -13.84
CA VAL A 566 13.09 -29.24 -14.01
C VAL A 566 13.30 -27.79 -13.62
N GLY A 567 14.36 -27.49 -12.88
CA GLY A 567 14.70 -26.12 -12.50
C GLY A 567 15.65 -25.45 -13.50
N GLN A 568 15.51 -24.14 -13.64
CA GLN A 568 16.50 -23.32 -14.32
C GLN A 568 17.78 -23.22 -13.47
N ARG A 569 18.94 -23.54 -14.05
CA ARG A 569 20.23 -23.61 -13.33
C ARG A 569 20.93 -22.27 -13.19
N THR A 570 20.88 -21.46 -14.24
CA THR A 570 21.52 -20.14 -14.32
C THR A 570 20.69 -19.24 -15.21
N LEU A 571 20.92 -17.93 -15.14
CA LEU A 571 20.34 -16.97 -16.09
C LEU A 571 20.60 -17.42 -17.55
N GLY A 572 19.56 -17.39 -18.37
CA GLY A 572 19.60 -17.80 -19.78
C GLY A 572 19.73 -19.32 -20.01
N HIS A 573 19.76 -20.16 -18.97
CA HIS A 573 19.68 -21.60 -19.13
C HIS A 573 18.26 -22.01 -19.58
N ARG A 574 18.14 -22.48 -20.82
CA ARG A 574 16.87 -22.87 -21.44
C ARG A 574 16.89 -24.36 -21.83
N PRO A 575 16.66 -25.28 -20.88
CA PRO A 575 16.59 -26.70 -21.19
C PRO A 575 15.41 -26.98 -22.14
N LYS A 576 15.38 -28.14 -22.79
CA LYS A 576 14.19 -28.57 -23.55
C LYS A 576 13.25 -29.36 -22.64
N PRO A 577 11.93 -29.20 -22.78
CA PRO A 577 10.98 -30.04 -22.06
C PRO A 577 11.10 -31.50 -22.50
N ALA A 578 11.04 -32.42 -21.55
CA ALA A 578 10.95 -33.86 -21.81
C ALA A 578 9.53 -34.29 -22.22
N SER A 579 8.51 -33.53 -21.84
CA SER A 579 7.11 -33.75 -22.19
C SER A 579 6.31 -32.44 -22.12
N ASP A 580 5.12 -32.41 -22.73
CA ASP A 580 4.19 -31.26 -22.66
C ASP A 580 3.65 -30.98 -21.25
N SER A 581 3.74 -31.96 -20.34
CA SER A 581 3.31 -31.83 -18.95
C SER A 581 4.43 -31.43 -17.99
N GLN A 582 5.70 -31.49 -18.42
CA GLN A 582 6.82 -31.12 -17.56
C GLN A 582 6.83 -29.61 -17.31
N ARG A 583 7.06 -29.23 -16.05
CA ARG A 583 7.16 -27.85 -15.58
C ARG A 583 8.60 -27.39 -15.52
N ILE A 584 8.84 -26.15 -15.96
CA ILE A 584 10.08 -25.45 -15.64
C ILE A 584 9.88 -24.59 -14.39
N VAL A 585 10.72 -24.81 -13.38
CA VAL A 585 10.78 -24.02 -12.14
C VAL A 585 11.83 -22.92 -12.32
N ILE A 586 11.45 -21.67 -12.08
CA ILE A 586 12.29 -20.49 -12.28
C ILE A 586 12.34 -19.71 -10.97
N ASP A 587 13.56 -19.49 -10.46
CA ASP A 587 13.79 -18.50 -9.40
C ASP A 587 13.78 -17.11 -10.01
N ALA A 588 12.86 -16.26 -9.57
CA ALA A 588 12.67 -14.93 -10.13
C ALA A 588 13.74 -13.94 -9.66
N ARG A 589 14.35 -14.12 -8.48
CA ARG A 589 15.26 -13.14 -7.84
C ARG A 589 16.41 -12.64 -8.73
N PRO A 590 17.03 -13.46 -9.60
CA PRO A 590 18.10 -12.98 -10.47
C PRO A 590 17.64 -12.06 -11.61
N TYR A 591 16.34 -11.94 -11.86
CA TYR A 591 15.79 -11.12 -12.92
C TYR A 591 15.40 -9.72 -12.41
N PRO A 592 15.59 -8.66 -13.20
CA PRO A 592 15.04 -7.36 -12.87
C PRO A 592 13.49 -7.38 -12.96
N PRO A 593 12.79 -6.53 -12.17
CA PRO A 593 11.33 -6.46 -12.19
C PRO A 593 10.72 -6.17 -13.58
N GLU A 594 11.41 -5.39 -14.41
CA GLU A 594 11.01 -4.99 -15.76
C GLU A 594 12.24 -4.72 -16.65
N GLY A 595 12.02 -4.40 -17.94
CA GLY A 595 13.09 -4.12 -18.91
C GLY A 595 13.47 -5.31 -19.80
N THR A 596 14.52 -5.14 -20.60
CA THR A 596 14.91 -6.09 -21.66
C THR A 596 15.47 -7.41 -21.15
N GLU A 597 15.91 -7.45 -19.89
CA GLU A 597 16.44 -8.63 -19.20
C GLU A 597 15.43 -9.23 -18.21
N SER A 598 14.18 -8.77 -18.23
CA SER A 598 13.13 -9.17 -17.27
C SER A 598 12.74 -10.64 -17.36
N LEU A 599 12.20 -11.15 -16.25
CA LEU A 599 11.61 -12.49 -16.15
C LEU A 599 10.56 -12.74 -17.23
N ALA A 600 9.71 -11.74 -17.52
CA ALA A 600 8.66 -11.84 -18.53
C ALA A 600 9.22 -12.22 -19.92
N LEU A 601 10.31 -11.60 -20.35
CA LEU A 601 10.94 -11.89 -21.64
C LEU A 601 11.70 -13.22 -21.66
N GLU A 602 12.23 -13.65 -20.52
CA GLU A 602 12.80 -15.00 -20.39
C GLU A 602 11.71 -16.06 -20.55
N MET A 603 10.53 -15.87 -19.95
CA MET A 603 9.40 -16.79 -20.09
C MET A 603 8.94 -16.91 -21.55
N VAL A 604 8.86 -15.79 -22.29
CA VAL A 604 8.58 -15.81 -23.73
C VAL A 604 9.64 -16.61 -24.49
N SER A 605 10.91 -16.46 -24.12
CA SER A 605 12.01 -17.19 -24.76
C SER A 605 11.95 -18.70 -24.47
N LEU A 606 11.58 -19.09 -23.25
CA LEU A 606 11.35 -20.47 -22.86
C LEU A 606 10.14 -21.07 -23.57
N ASN A 607 9.04 -20.31 -23.72
CA ASN A 607 7.88 -20.75 -24.48
C ASN A 607 8.22 -21.04 -25.95
N ARG A 608 8.99 -20.15 -26.59
CA ARG A 608 9.53 -20.39 -27.94
C ARG A 608 10.44 -21.61 -28.02
N ALA A 609 11.07 -22.00 -26.92
CA ALA A 609 11.86 -23.24 -26.81
C ALA A 609 11.01 -24.50 -26.56
N GLY A 610 9.67 -24.36 -26.45
CA GLY A 610 8.70 -25.45 -26.31
C GLY A 610 8.06 -25.57 -24.92
N TRP A 611 8.42 -24.72 -23.95
CA TRP A 611 7.84 -24.79 -22.61
C TRP A 611 6.39 -24.32 -22.56
N LYS A 612 5.54 -25.13 -21.93
CA LYS A 612 4.11 -24.88 -21.76
C LYS A 612 3.68 -24.76 -20.31
N ARG A 613 4.50 -25.20 -19.35
CA ARG A 613 4.17 -25.18 -17.92
C ARG A 613 5.28 -24.49 -17.15
N PHE A 614 4.93 -23.42 -16.44
CA PHE A 614 5.87 -22.54 -15.73
C PHE A 614 5.52 -22.48 -14.25
N VAL A 615 6.52 -22.58 -13.39
CA VAL A 615 6.41 -22.36 -11.95
C VAL A 615 7.42 -21.29 -11.56
N LEU A 616 6.95 -20.12 -11.12
CA LEU A 616 7.79 -18.99 -10.75
C LEU A 616 7.88 -18.90 -9.22
N LEU A 617 9.09 -18.94 -8.68
CA LEU A 617 9.35 -18.80 -7.25
C LEU A 617 9.96 -17.43 -6.94
N HIS A 618 9.76 -16.97 -5.71
CA HIS A 618 10.41 -15.77 -5.18
C HIS A 618 10.16 -14.50 -5.99
N CYS A 619 8.95 -14.31 -6.50
CA CYS A 619 8.57 -13.04 -7.09
C CYS A 619 8.68 -11.90 -6.06
N ARG A 620 9.30 -10.78 -6.47
CA ARG A 620 9.56 -9.59 -5.65
C ARG A 620 9.28 -8.32 -6.46
N GLY A 621 8.02 -8.14 -6.86
CA GLY A 621 7.58 -7.00 -7.69
C GLY A 621 7.77 -7.19 -9.21
N HIS A 622 8.06 -8.41 -9.69
CA HIS A 622 8.21 -8.68 -11.13
C HIS A 622 6.91 -8.39 -11.88
N ARG A 623 7.02 -7.62 -12.96
CA ARG A 623 5.90 -7.13 -13.77
C ARG A 623 5.74 -7.92 -15.06
N PHE A 624 4.58 -7.78 -15.69
CA PHE A 624 4.29 -8.30 -17.03
C PHE A 624 4.42 -9.83 -17.18
N ILE A 625 4.31 -10.58 -16.08
CA ILE A 625 4.34 -12.05 -16.11
C ILE A 625 3.17 -12.55 -16.97
N GLY A 626 3.46 -13.37 -17.99
CA GLY A 626 2.46 -13.89 -18.94
C GLY A 626 2.25 -13.02 -20.17
N ASN A 627 2.94 -11.88 -20.29
CA ASN A 627 2.79 -10.97 -21.43
C ASN A 627 3.72 -11.37 -22.59
N GLY A 628 3.32 -11.05 -23.82
CA GLY A 628 4.17 -11.20 -25.01
C GLY A 628 4.30 -12.62 -25.58
N PHE A 629 3.52 -13.59 -25.06
CA PHE A 629 3.48 -14.96 -25.58
C PHE A 629 2.84 -15.05 -26.98
N GLY A 630 2.03 -14.06 -27.37
CA GLY A 630 1.28 -14.07 -28.63
C GLY A 630 -0.09 -14.75 -28.50
N PRO A 631 -0.78 -14.99 -29.63
CA PRO A 631 -2.08 -15.66 -29.65
C PRO A 631 -1.97 -17.16 -29.39
N ASP A 632 -3.12 -17.81 -29.16
CA ASP A 632 -3.29 -19.27 -29.11
C ASP A 632 -2.51 -20.00 -28.00
N THR A 633 -2.42 -19.39 -26.83
CA THR A 633 -1.68 -19.93 -25.66
C THR A 633 -2.50 -20.88 -24.78
N SER A 634 -3.54 -21.53 -25.35
CA SER A 634 -4.48 -22.36 -24.60
C SER A 634 -3.88 -23.60 -23.91
N ASP A 635 -2.70 -24.03 -24.35
CA ASP A 635 -1.94 -25.13 -23.76
C ASP A 635 -0.94 -24.65 -22.69
N VAL A 636 -0.76 -23.34 -22.50
CA VAL A 636 0.15 -22.75 -21.52
C VAL A 636 -0.49 -22.65 -20.13
N ARG A 637 0.28 -23.01 -19.08
CA ARG A 637 -0.05 -22.75 -17.68
C ARG A 637 1.12 -22.07 -16.96
N ILE A 638 0.82 -21.07 -16.14
CA ILE A 638 1.78 -20.36 -15.30
C ILE A 638 1.27 -20.38 -13.87
N ASP A 639 2.08 -20.86 -12.93
CA ASP A 639 1.85 -20.84 -11.49
C ASP A 639 2.89 -19.89 -10.85
N VAL A 640 2.44 -18.91 -10.07
CA VAL A 640 3.28 -17.81 -9.57
C VAL A 640 3.25 -17.72 -8.04
N PHE A 641 4.44 -17.72 -7.41
CA PHE A 641 4.63 -17.62 -5.96
C PHE A 641 5.51 -16.41 -5.59
N GLY A 642 5.20 -15.81 -4.44
CA GLY A 642 5.79 -14.54 -3.98
C GLY A 642 4.97 -13.33 -4.41
N ALA A 643 5.39 -12.14 -4.02
CA ALA A 643 4.68 -10.91 -4.36
C ALA A 643 5.07 -10.42 -5.77
N ILE A 644 4.11 -10.37 -6.68
CA ILE A 644 4.30 -9.84 -8.05
C ILE A 644 4.13 -8.32 -8.10
N GLY A 645 4.54 -7.70 -9.20
CA GLY A 645 4.16 -6.34 -9.56
C GLY A 645 2.97 -6.31 -10.52
N ASP A 646 2.74 -5.14 -11.12
CA ASP A 646 1.65 -4.89 -12.06
C ASP A 646 1.63 -5.78 -13.32
N TYR A 647 0.47 -5.84 -13.97
CA TYR A 647 0.27 -6.39 -15.31
C TYR A 647 0.41 -7.92 -15.44
N LEU A 648 0.15 -8.69 -14.38
CA LEU A 648 0.07 -10.16 -14.49
C LEU A 648 -1.01 -10.57 -15.51
N GLY A 649 -0.64 -11.38 -16.49
CA GLY A 649 -1.55 -11.92 -17.50
C GLY A 649 -2.15 -10.86 -18.43
N SER A 650 -1.53 -9.68 -18.53
CA SER A 650 -2.02 -8.63 -19.42
C SER A 650 -1.79 -9.00 -20.90
N GLY A 651 -2.83 -8.83 -21.70
CA GLY A 651 -2.84 -9.22 -23.12
C GLY A 651 -2.79 -10.73 -23.37
N SER A 652 -3.04 -11.57 -22.36
CA SER A 652 -3.01 -13.02 -22.55
C SER A 652 -4.18 -13.52 -23.41
N ASP A 653 -3.92 -14.53 -24.23
CA ASP A 653 -4.89 -15.14 -25.15
C ASP A 653 -4.84 -16.67 -25.08
N GLY A 654 -5.56 -17.24 -24.11
CA GLY A 654 -5.85 -18.66 -23.99
C GLY A 654 -5.28 -19.33 -22.74
N MET A 655 -4.14 -18.85 -22.23
CA MET A 655 -3.40 -19.48 -21.13
C MET A 655 -4.17 -19.54 -19.81
N LYS A 656 -3.68 -20.42 -18.93
CA LYS A 656 -4.10 -20.50 -17.53
C LYS A 656 -3.05 -19.86 -16.63
N VAL A 657 -3.44 -18.93 -15.78
CA VAL A 657 -2.54 -18.26 -14.83
C VAL A 657 -3.10 -18.43 -13.43
N HIS A 658 -2.29 -18.99 -12.53
CA HIS A 658 -2.58 -19.10 -11.10
C HIS A 658 -1.62 -18.20 -10.32
N MET A 659 -2.17 -17.25 -9.57
CA MET A 659 -1.46 -16.41 -8.62
C MET A 659 -1.70 -16.94 -7.21
N HIS A 660 -0.66 -17.52 -6.59
CA HIS A 660 -0.71 -18.10 -5.26
C HIS A 660 -0.48 -17.02 -4.18
N GLY A 661 -1.51 -16.20 -3.97
CA GLY A 661 -1.49 -15.06 -3.05
C GLY A 661 -2.18 -13.83 -3.66
N ASN A 662 -1.83 -12.65 -3.15
CA ASN A 662 -2.39 -11.38 -3.63
C ASN A 662 -1.72 -10.93 -4.92
N ALA A 663 -2.49 -10.36 -5.85
CA ALA A 663 -2.00 -9.74 -7.06
C ALA A 663 -2.09 -8.22 -7.00
N GLN A 664 -1.21 -7.53 -7.72
CA GLN A 664 -1.17 -6.06 -7.77
C GLN A 664 -2.12 -5.48 -8.83
N ASP A 665 -1.81 -4.29 -9.32
CA ASP A 665 -2.66 -3.54 -10.24
C ASP A 665 -2.62 -4.10 -11.67
N GLN A 666 -3.66 -3.79 -12.44
CA GLN A 666 -3.77 -4.04 -13.89
C GLN A 666 -3.59 -5.50 -14.31
N VAL A 667 -3.83 -6.43 -13.38
CA VAL A 667 -3.90 -7.87 -13.65
C VAL A 667 -5.01 -8.13 -14.67
N ALA A 668 -4.78 -9.06 -15.62
CA ALA A 668 -5.72 -9.38 -16.69
C ALA A 668 -6.14 -8.17 -17.57
N GLN A 669 -5.35 -7.11 -17.62
CA GLN A 669 -5.63 -6.01 -18.55
C GLN A 669 -5.68 -6.56 -19.98
N ILE A 670 -6.70 -6.15 -20.74
CA ILE A 670 -7.00 -6.59 -22.11
C ILE A 670 -6.96 -8.11 -22.30
N HIS A 671 -7.24 -8.89 -21.24
CA HIS A 671 -7.30 -10.35 -21.28
C HIS A 671 -8.35 -10.82 -22.30
N LYS A 672 -7.92 -11.61 -23.28
CA LYS A 672 -8.76 -11.99 -24.42
C LYS A 672 -9.53 -13.29 -24.18
N SER A 673 -8.82 -14.31 -23.70
CA SER A 673 -9.37 -15.63 -23.44
C SER A 673 -8.45 -16.39 -22.48
N GLY A 674 -8.92 -17.50 -21.92
CA GLY A 674 -8.16 -18.30 -20.94
C GLY A 674 -8.78 -18.27 -19.55
N GLU A 675 -7.97 -18.57 -18.54
CA GLU A 675 -8.40 -18.61 -17.15
C GLU A 675 -7.35 -17.97 -16.23
N LEU A 676 -7.72 -16.97 -15.44
CA LEU A 676 -6.85 -16.37 -14.43
C LEU A 676 -7.48 -16.54 -13.04
N VAL A 677 -6.69 -17.08 -12.10
CA VAL A 677 -7.11 -17.39 -10.73
C VAL A 677 -6.17 -16.71 -9.76
N VAL A 678 -6.72 -15.94 -8.82
CA VAL A 678 -5.97 -15.29 -7.74
C VAL A 678 -6.44 -15.84 -6.39
N HIS A 679 -5.53 -16.46 -5.65
CA HIS A 679 -5.76 -17.08 -4.34
C HIS A 679 -5.65 -16.06 -3.17
N GLY A 680 -5.94 -14.79 -3.45
CA GLY A 680 -5.85 -13.67 -2.53
C GLY A 680 -6.64 -12.48 -3.07
N ASP A 681 -6.22 -11.27 -2.70
CA ASP A 681 -6.81 -10.01 -3.16
C ASP A 681 -6.18 -9.52 -4.47
N VAL A 682 -6.85 -8.62 -5.18
CA VAL A 682 -6.33 -7.96 -6.39
C VAL A 682 -6.36 -6.44 -6.27
N GLY A 683 -5.32 -5.80 -6.81
CA GLY A 683 -5.18 -4.35 -6.86
C GLY A 683 -6.12 -3.64 -7.86
N GLN A 684 -5.78 -2.40 -8.17
CA GLN A 684 -6.57 -1.50 -9.01
C GLN A 684 -6.71 -2.02 -10.44
N CYS A 685 -7.84 -1.71 -11.08
CA CYS A 685 -8.05 -1.94 -12.52
C CYS A 685 -7.91 -3.42 -12.95
N TYR A 686 -8.26 -4.36 -12.07
CA TYR A 686 -8.30 -5.80 -12.40
C TYR A 686 -9.23 -6.05 -13.60
N GLY A 687 -8.72 -6.66 -14.68
CA GLY A 687 -9.50 -6.92 -15.89
C GLY A 687 -9.78 -5.66 -16.73
N TYR A 688 -9.01 -4.59 -16.59
CA TYR A 688 -9.15 -3.37 -17.39
C TYR A 688 -9.25 -3.71 -18.89
N GLY A 689 -10.34 -3.32 -19.53
CA GLY A 689 -10.51 -3.52 -20.97
C GLY A 689 -10.53 -4.99 -21.42
N ALA A 690 -10.74 -5.95 -20.51
CA ALA A 690 -10.83 -7.37 -20.82
C ALA A 690 -11.86 -7.65 -21.92
N LYS A 691 -11.61 -8.66 -22.75
CA LYS A 691 -12.41 -9.02 -23.93
C LYS A 691 -13.19 -10.33 -23.79
N GLY A 692 -12.72 -11.22 -22.90
CA GLY A 692 -13.25 -12.58 -22.76
C GLY A 692 -12.56 -13.32 -21.62
N GLY A 693 -12.71 -14.65 -21.57
CA GLY A 693 -12.05 -15.50 -20.57
C GLY A 693 -12.82 -15.63 -19.25
N ARG A 694 -12.24 -16.43 -18.35
CA ARG A 694 -12.77 -16.68 -16.99
C ARG A 694 -11.78 -16.19 -15.94
N LEU A 695 -12.26 -15.41 -15.00
CA LEU A 695 -11.46 -14.71 -14.02
C LEU A 695 -12.01 -15.04 -12.62
N PHE A 696 -11.14 -15.36 -11.66
CA PHE A 696 -11.54 -15.79 -10.32
C PHE A 696 -10.66 -15.14 -9.26
N VAL A 697 -11.28 -14.58 -8.22
CA VAL A 697 -10.60 -13.94 -7.08
C VAL A 697 -11.14 -14.54 -5.77
N GLN A 698 -10.26 -15.08 -4.92
CA GLN A 698 -10.64 -15.62 -3.61
C GLN A 698 -11.02 -14.51 -2.61
N GLY A 699 -10.29 -13.38 -2.65
CA GLY A 699 -10.50 -12.25 -1.77
C GLY A 699 -11.26 -11.11 -2.43
N ASN A 700 -10.83 -9.90 -2.11
CA ASN A 700 -11.38 -8.63 -2.56
C ASN A 700 -10.69 -8.13 -3.84
N ALA A 701 -11.38 -7.28 -4.58
CA ALA A 701 -10.81 -6.41 -5.58
C ALA A 701 -10.79 -4.97 -5.05
N ALA A 702 -9.71 -4.23 -5.33
CA ALA A 702 -9.61 -2.82 -5.00
C ALA A 702 -10.54 -1.97 -5.91
N GLY A 703 -10.08 -0.83 -6.41
CA GLY A 703 -10.89 0.04 -7.27
C GLY A 703 -10.94 -0.39 -8.74
N ARG A 704 -12.06 -0.09 -9.40
CA ARG A 704 -12.28 -0.21 -10.86
C ARG A 704 -12.08 -1.60 -11.49
N PRO A 705 -12.45 -2.73 -10.82
CA PRO A 705 -12.42 -4.02 -11.49
C PRO A 705 -13.37 -4.03 -12.70
N MET A 706 -12.91 -4.60 -13.82
CA MET A 706 -13.63 -4.73 -15.09
C MET A 706 -13.98 -3.42 -15.80
N ILE A 707 -13.30 -2.33 -15.46
CA ILE A 707 -13.49 -1.05 -16.15
C ILE A 707 -13.24 -1.20 -17.67
N ASN A 708 -14.12 -0.64 -18.49
CA ASN A 708 -14.04 -0.65 -19.97
C ASN A 708 -14.01 -2.05 -20.61
N ALA A 709 -14.35 -3.11 -19.88
CA ALA A 709 -14.37 -4.46 -20.43
C ALA A 709 -15.54 -4.65 -21.42
N VAL A 710 -15.31 -5.44 -22.48
CA VAL A 710 -16.20 -5.64 -23.63
C VAL A 710 -16.26 -7.13 -23.98
N GLY A 711 -17.18 -7.55 -24.84
CA GLY A 711 -17.20 -8.93 -25.33
C GLY A 711 -17.79 -9.91 -24.31
N SER A 712 -17.05 -10.96 -23.94
CA SER A 712 -17.56 -12.07 -23.12
C SER A 712 -16.78 -12.41 -21.84
N PRO A 713 -16.14 -11.46 -21.12
CA PRO A 713 -15.39 -11.78 -19.92
C PRO A 713 -16.30 -12.17 -18.76
N LYS A 714 -15.92 -13.18 -18.00
CA LYS A 714 -16.69 -13.70 -16.86
C LYS A 714 -15.84 -13.66 -15.61
N LEU A 715 -16.29 -12.94 -14.59
CA LEU A 715 -15.54 -12.75 -13.34
C LEU A 715 -16.33 -13.26 -12.13
N VAL A 716 -15.67 -13.97 -11.22
CA VAL A 716 -16.15 -14.25 -9.86
C VAL A 716 -15.23 -13.56 -8.84
N ILE A 717 -15.80 -12.71 -7.99
CA ILE A 717 -15.16 -12.13 -6.81
C ILE A 717 -15.84 -12.73 -5.57
N ASN A 718 -15.11 -13.49 -4.76
CA ASN A 718 -15.70 -14.08 -3.55
C ASN A 718 -15.83 -13.07 -2.41
N GLY A 719 -14.86 -12.15 -2.30
CA GLY A 719 -14.94 -11.00 -1.42
C GLY A 719 -15.87 -9.92 -1.98
N THR A 720 -15.39 -8.69 -1.93
CA THR A 720 -16.07 -7.52 -2.49
C THR A 720 -15.19 -6.75 -3.48
N ALA A 721 -15.77 -5.75 -4.14
CA ALA A 721 -15.05 -4.72 -4.87
C ALA A 721 -15.20 -3.39 -4.12
N LEU A 722 -14.11 -2.68 -3.85
CA LEU A 722 -14.16 -1.50 -2.98
C LEU A 722 -14.94 -0.35 -3.60
N ASP A 723 -14.71 -0.03 -4.88
CA ASP A 723 -15.58 0.85 -5.65
C ASP A 723 -15.39 0.70 -7.19
N TYR A 724 -16.26 1.34 -7.96
CA TYR A 724 -16.26 1.40 -9.42
C TYR A 724 -16.29 0.03 -10.12
N LEU A 725 -16.95 -0.96 -9.53
CA LEU A 725 -17.05 -2.29 -10.16
C LEU A 725 -17.83 -2.20 -11.48
N ALA A 726 -17.17 -2.67 -12.55
CA ALA A 726 -17.69 -2.73 -13.91
C ALA A 726 -18.16 -1.36 -14.44
N GLU A 727 -17.39 -0.32 -14.15
CA GLU A 727 -17.52 1.00 -14.77
C GLU A 727 -17.32 0.91 -16.30
N SER A 728 -18.19 1.55 -17.08
CA SER A 728 -18.16 1.53 -18.55
C SER A 728 -18.13 0.09 -19.12
N PHE A 729 -18.82 -0.85 -18.49
CA PHE A 729 -18.90 -2.24 -18.96
C PHE A 729 -19.79 -2.35 -20.20
N MET A 730 -19.25 -3.00 -21.23
CA MET A 730 -19.81 -3.05 -22.58
C MET A 730 -19.88 -4.49 -23.10
N ALA A 731 -20.14 -5.45 -22.21
CA ALA A 731 -19.95 -6.88 -22.48
C ALA A 731 -21.20 -7.62 -23.02
N GLY A 732 -22.07 -6.98 -23.83
CA GLY A 732 -23.23 -7.68 -24.44
C GLY A 732 -24.20 -8.35 -23.44
N ASP A 733 -25.23 -9.06 -23.90
CA ASP A 733 -26.16 -9.76 -22.98
C ASP A 733 -25.54 -11.10 -22.52
N PRO A 734 -25.42 -11.39 -21.21
CA PRO A 734 -24.94 -12.68 -20.70
C PRO A 734 -25.67 -13.89 -21.28
N LEU A 735 -26.98 -13.78 -21.55
CA LEU A 735 -27.81 -14.86 -22.09
C LEU A 735 -27.52 -15.12 -23.58
N ASP A 736 -26.97 -14.14 -24.29
CA ASP A 736 -26.51 -14.23 -25.67
C ASP A 736 -24.97 -14.37 -25.77
N GLY A 737 -24.33 -14.86 -24.71
CA GLY A 737 -22.88 -15.13 -24.68
C GLY A 737 -22.00 -13.92 -24.34
N GLY A 738 -22.60 -12.83 -23.86
CA GLY A 738 -21.92 -11.68 -23.28
C GLY A 738 -21.22 -11.99 -21.94
N GLY A 739 -20.53 -10.99 -21.42
CA GLY A 739 -19.79 -11.01 -20.17
C GLY A 739 -20.62 -10.56 -18.97
N PHE A 740 -20.21 -11.02 -17.80
CA PHE A 740 -20.86 -10.71 -16.53
C PHE A 740 -19.87 -10.81 -15.37
N VAL A 741 -20.25 -10.22 -14.23
CA VAL A 741 -19.54 -10.34 -12.96
C VAL A 741 -20.43 -11.01 -11.93
N ILE A 742 -19.86 -11.89 -11.11
CA ILE A 742 -20.48 -12.42 -9.90
C ILE A 742 -19.70 -11.88 -8.69
N ILE A 743 -20.40 -11.31 -7.71
CA ILE A 743 -19.83 -10.84 -6.45
C ILE A 743 -20.55 -11.52 -5.28
N ASN A 744 -19.80 -12.27 -4.48
CA ASN A 744 -20.38 -13.05 -3.37
C ASN A 744 -20.45 -12.26 -2.05
N GLY A 745 -19.63 -11.21 -1.89
CA GLY A 745 -19.70 -10.32 -0.72
C GLY A 745 -19.41 -11.06 0.59
N MET A 746 -18.31 -11.80 0.66
CA MET A 746 -17.97 -12.63 1.81
C MET A 746 -16.58 -12.33 2.37
N ARG A 747 -16.33 -12.75 3.61
CA ARG A 747 -15.00 -12.88 4.20
C ARG A 747 -14.84 -14.28 4.77
N PHE A 748 -13.65 -14.60 5.25
CA PHE A 748 -13.41 -15.82 6.01
C PHE A 748 -13.19 -15.46 7.48
N ASP A 749 -13.77 -16.26 8.37
CA ASP A 749 -13.45 -16.17 9.80
C ASP A 749 -12.07 -16.77 10.10
N GLU A 750 -11.67 -16.76 11.38
CA GLU A 750 -10.39 -17.29 11.83
C GLU A 750 -10.22 -18.80 11.61
N ARG A 751 -11.33 -19.55 11.49
CA ARG A 751 -11.35 -20.99 11.19
C ARG A 751 -11.44 -21.27 9.70
N GLY A 752 -11.45 -20.23 8.87
CA GLY A 752 -11.54 -20.35 7.42
C GLY A 752 -12.95 -20.65 6.91
N GLU A 753 -13.99 -20.42 7.71
CA GLU A 753 -15.38 -20.55 7.29
C GLU A 753 -15.86 -19.28 6.58
N PRO A 754 -16.60 -19.39 5.46
CA PRO A 754 -17.17 -18.23 4.79
C PRO A 754 -18.25 -17.55 5.63
N GLU A 755 -18.13 -16.24 5.79
CA GLU A 755 -19.10 -15.35 6.43
C GLU A 755 -19.54 -14.25 5.45
N ALA A 756 -20.81 -13.87 5.48
CA ALA A 756 -21.29 -12.76 4.67
C ALA A 756 -20.77 -11.42 5.21
N LEU A 757 -20.39 -10.52 4.31
CA LEU A 757 -20.19 -9.11 4.66
C LEU A 757 -21.54 -8.47 4.96
N GLU A 758 -21.56 -7.47 5.85
CA GLU A 758 -22.78 -6.71 6.14
C GLU A 758 -23.35 -6.05 4.88
N THR A 759 -22.45 -5.46 4.08
CA THR A 759 -22.76 -4.90 2.77
C THR A 759 -21.92 -5.65 1.72
N PRO A 760 -22.54 -6.32 0.74
CA PRO A 760 -21.79 -7.11 -0.26
C PRO A 760 -20.96 -6.24 -1.21
N TYR A 761 -21.30 -4.95 -1.35
CA TYR A 761 -20.55 -3.94 -2.09
C TYR A 761 -20.59 -2.59 -1.35
N PRO A 762 -19.47 -2.12 -0.79
CA PRO A 762 -19.44 -0.91 0.05
C PRO A 762 -19.35 0.40 -0.74
N GLY A 763 -19.07 0.36 -2.04
CA GLY A 763 -18.86 1.55 -2.88
C GLY A 763 -20.16 2.24 -3.30
N GLY A 764 -20.03 3.47 -3.83
CA GLY A 764 -21.14 4.26 -4.38
C GLY A 764 -21.33 4.11 -5.88
N ASN A 765 -20.34 3.55 -6.61
CA ASN A 765 -20.27 3.60 -8.07
C ASN A 765 -20.39 2.21 -8.72
N LEU A 766 -21.43 1.45 -8.38
CA LEU A 766 -21.64 0.13 -8.96
C LEU A 766 -22.20 0.25 -10.38
N PHE A 767 -21.53 -0.41 -11.33
CA PHE A 767 -21.98 -0.53 -12.71
C PHE A 767 -22.19 0.80 -13.44
N SER A 768 -21.40 1.81 -13.05
CA SER A 768 -21.48 3.16 -13.58
C SER A 768 -21.22 3.18 -15.08
N LEU A 769 -21.99 3.95 -15.84
CA LEU A 769 -21.81 4.15 -17.30
C LEU A 769 -21.83 2.86 -18.15
N ALA A 770 -22.27 1.73 -17.59
CA ALA A 770 -22.35 0.47 -18.33
C ALA A 770 -23.39 0.55 -19.46
N SER A 771 -23.09 -0.08 -20.60
CA SER A 771 -23.99 -0.20 -21.75
C SER A 771 -24.28 -1.65 -22.16
N GLY A 772 -23.62 -2.63 -21.52
CA GLY A 772 -23.84 -4.05 -21.74
C GLY A 772 -23.31 -4.88 -20.57
N GLY A 773 -23.66 -6.16 -20.53
CA GLY A 773 -23.32 -7.11 -19.48
C GLY A 773 -24.34 -7.13 -18.34
N ALA A 774 -24.04 -7.93 -17.31
CA ALA A 774 -24.77 -7.92 -16.06
C ALA A 774 -23.84 -8.14 -14.86
N ILE A 775 -24.32 -7.76 -13.68
CA ILE A 775 -23.73 -8.15 -12.39
C ILE A 775 -24.74 -9.06 -11.68
N TYR A 776 -24.27 -10.19 -11.16
CA TYR A 776 -24.99 -11.07 -10.26
C TYR A 776 -24.40 -10.92 -8.87
N VAL A 777 -25.14 -10.27 -7.97
CA VAL A 777 -24.67 -9.97 -6.61
C VAL A 777 -25.40 -10.84 -5.61
N ARG A 778 -24.65 -11.50 -4.73
CA ARG A 778 -25.20 -12.21 -3.58
C ARG A 778 -25.66 -11.18 -2.56
N ASP A 779 -26.97 -10.92 -2.52
CA ASP A 779 -27.59 -9.89 -1.69
C ASP A 779 -28.96 -10.39 -1.16
N PRO A 780 -28.95 -11.44 -0.30
CA PRO A 780 -30.18 -12.10 0.15
C PRO A 780 -31.05 -11.22 1.07
N HIS A 781 -30.52 -10.09 1.54
CA HIS A 781 -31.22 -9.17 2.42
C HIS A 781 -31.52 -7.82 1.75
N GLU A 782 -31.35 -7.73 0.42
CA GLU A 782 -31.62 -6.52 -0.38
C GLU A 782 -30.93 -5.25 0.18
N ARG A 783 -29.68 -5.39 0.63
CA ARG A 783 -28.88 -4.30 1.22
C ARG A 783 -28.46 -3.28 0.18
N LEU A 784 -28.26 -3.69 -1.07
CA LEU A 784 -27.87 -2.77 -2.14
C LEU A 784 -29.07 -1.99 -2.64
N SER A 785 -28.88 -0.68 -2.80
CA SER A 785 -29.91 0.26 -3.22
C SER A 785 -29.65 0.84 -4.61
N ASP A 786 -30.71 1.38 -5.24
CA ASP A 786 -30.60 2.04 -6.55
C ASP A 786 -29.65 3.25 -6.54
N SER A 787 -29.40 3.87 -5.38
CA SER A 787 -28.48 5.02 -5.29
C SER A 787 -27.01 4.64 -5.48
N GLN A 788 -26.67 3.36 -5.38
CA GLN A 788 -25.34 2.85 -5.73
C GLN A 788 -25.21 2.56 -7.23
N LEU A 789 -26.33 2.54 -7.96
CA LEU A 789 -26.38 2.19 -9.38
C LEU A 789 -26.29 3.45 -10.25
N ASN A 790 -25.11 3.75 -10.77
CA ASN A 790 -24.87 4.92 -11.62
C ASN A 790 -25.19 4.65 -13.11
N GLY A 791 -26.44 4.24 -13.38
CA GLY A 791 -26.93 3.86 -14.71
C GLY A 791 -27.33 2.38 -14.84
N GLY A 792 -27.36 1.63 -13.73
CA GLY A 792 -27.89 0.26 -13.66
C GLY A 792 -29.31 0.19 -13.09
N ALA A 793 -29.93 -0.99 -13.20
CA ALA A 793 -31.19 -1.31 -12.54
C ALA A 793 -31.20 -2.76 -12.06
N PHE A 794 -31.79 -3.00 -10.90
CA PHE A 794 -32.06 -4.36 -10.43
C PHE A 794 -33.16 -5.03 -11.27
N THR A 795 -32.98 -6.31 -11.53
CA THR A 795 -33.95 -7.19 -12.17
C THR A 795 -33.94 -8.56 -11.50
N ASP A 796 -35.00 -9.33 -11.70
CA ASP A 796 -35.12 -10.67 -11.17
C ASP A 796 -34.07 -11.62 -11.77
N MET A 797 -33.55 -12.51 -10.95
CA MET A 797 -32.69 -13.62 -11.37
C MET A 797 -33.57 -14.75 -11.94
N THR A 798 -33.38 -15.09 -13.22
CA THR A 798 -34.14 -16.16 -13.89
C THR A 798 -33.41 -17.50 -13.89
N GLU A 799 -34.09 -18.59 -14.31
CA GLU A 799 -33.44 -19.88 -14.51
C GLU A 799 -32.38 -19.84 -15.63
N GLU A 800 -32.60 -19.02 -16.67
CA GLU A 800 -31.63 -18.83 -17.77
C GLU A 800 -30.37 -18.10 -17.28
N ASP A 801 -30.54 -17.12 -16.39
CA ASP A 801 -29.43 -16.47 -15.71
C ASP A 801 -28.63 -17.46 -14.84
N TRP A 802 -29.34 -18.30 -14.09
CA TRP A 802 -28.67 -19.31 -13.27
C TRP A 802 -27.88 -20.31 -14.12
N ALA A 803 -28.37 -20.67 -15.31
CA ALA A 803 -27.67 -21.57 -16.23
C ALA A 803 -26.31 -21.02 -16.71
N VAL A 804 -26.11 -19.69 -16.70
CA VAL A 804 -24.80 -19.08 -17.01
C VAL A 804 -23.95 -18.83 -15.76
N VAL A 805 -24.56 -18.63 -14.59
CA VAL A 805 -23.88 -18.37 -13.30
C VAL A 805 -23.36 -19.64 -12.64
N GLU A 806 -24.18 -20.70 -12.58
CA GLU A 806 -23.84 -21.96 -11.89
C GLU A 806 -22.50 -22.55 -12.33
N PRO A 807 -22.17 -22.65 -13.64
CA PRO A 807 -20.89 -23.21 -14.07
C PRO A 807 -19.69 -22.40 -13.57
N MET A 808 -19.82 -21.07 -13.46
CA MET A 808 -18.76 -20.22 -12.90
C MET A 808 -18.59 -20.48 -11.40
N LEU A 809 -19.68 -20.60 -10.64
CA LEU A 809 -19.61 -20.89 -9.21
C LEU A 809 -19.10 -22.32 -8.90
N ARG A 810 -19.40 -23.30 -9.76
CA ARG A 810 -18.80 -24.64 -9.65
C ARG A 810 -17.30 -24.62 -9.93
N ARG A 811 -16.87 -23.86 -10.95
CA ARG A 811 -15.44 -23.66 -11.22
C ARG A 811 -14.74 -22.93 -10.07
N ASN A 812 -15.43 -21.99 -9.43
CA ASN A 812 -14.99 -21.29 -8.23
C ASN A 812 -14.79 -22.25 -7.03
N GLU A 813 -15.70 -23.19 -6.83
CA GLU A 813 -15.59 -24.25 -5.82
C GLU A 813 -14.35 -25.14 -6.04
N GLU A 814 -14.05 -25.50 -7.29
CA GLU A 814 -12.85 -26.28 -7.63
C GLU A 814 -11.56 -25.54 -7.23
N HIS A 815 -11.49 -24.24 -7.52
CA HIS A 815 -10.31 -23.42 -7.23
C HIS A 815 -10.13 -23.14 -5.74
N PHE A 816 -11.18 -22.70 -5.06
CA PHE A 816 -11.06 -22.15 -3.70
C PHE A 816 -11.61 -23.07 -2.61
N GLY A 817 -12.30 -24.14 -2.96
CA GLY A 817 -12.95 -25.02 -1.99
C GLY A 817 -14.17 -24.40 -1.31
N ILE A 818 -14.77 -23.35 -1.90
CA ILE A 818 -15.98 -22.69 -1.39
C ILE A 818 -17.19 -23.43 -1.99
N PRO A 819 -17.94 -24.23 -1.22
CA PRO A 819 -19.02 -25.04 -1.79
C PRO A 819 -20.15 -24.17 -2.33
N LEU A 820 -20.69 -24.49 -3.50
CA LEU A 820 -21.87 -23.80 -4.05
C LEU A 820 -23.05 -23.80 -3.06
N GLN A 821 -23.24 -24.93 -2.36
CA GLN A 821 -24.26 -25.04 -1.31
C GLN A 821 -24.05 -24.00 -0.20
N ARG A 822 -22.80 -23.72 0.18
CA ARG A 822 -22.48 -22.72 1.21
C ARG A 822 -22.85 -21.31 0.74
N LEU A 823 -22.60 -20.99 -0.53
CA LEU A 823 -23.03 -19.72 -1.13
C LEU A 823 -24.55 -19.54 -1.13
N LEU A 824 -25.30 -20.62 -1.33
CA LEU A 824 -26.77 -20.61 -1.32
C LEU A 824 -27.39 -20.76 0.07
N THR A 825 -26.58 -20.97 1.10
CA THR A 825 -27.06 -21.04 2.48
C THR A 825 -27.09 -19.64 3.08
N VAL A 826 -28.25 -19.22 3.58
CA VAL A 826 -28.49 -17.94 4.25
C VAL A 826 -29.17 -18.24 5.57
N ASP A 827 -28.67 -17.66 6.67
CA ASP A 827 -29.21 -17.90 8.03
C ASP A 827 -29.36 -19.39 8.42
N GLY A 828 -28.51 -20.24 7.85
CA GLY A 828 -28.51 -21.69 8.10
C GLY A 828 -29.47 -22.50 7.22
N GLU A 829 -30.25 -21.85 6.35
CA GLU A 829 -31.18 -22.49 5.42
C GLU A 829 -30.68 -22.44 3.98
N LEU A 830 -30.85 -23.55 3.24
CA LEU A 830 -30.53 -23.59 1.83
C LEU A 830 -31.66 -22.91 1.04
N MET A 831 -31.35 -21.81 0.37
CA MET A 831 -32.31 -21.01 -0.40
C MET A 831 -32.16 -21.25 -1.91
N SER A 832 -33.17 -20.84 -2.68
CA SER A 832 -33.07 -20.87 -4.14
C SER A 832 -32.13 -19.77 -4.65
N PRO A 833 -31.47 -19.96 -5.81
CA PRO A 833 -30.58 -18.95 -6.37
C PRO A 833 -31.22 -17.57 -6.56
N ALA A 834 -32.50 -17.51 -6.91
CA ALA A 834 -33.24 -16.27 -7.12
C ALA A 834 -33.54 -15.49 -5.83
N GLU A 835 -33.53 -16.17 -4.67
CA GLU A 835 -33.67 -15.53 -3.36
C GLU A 835 -32.31 -15.04 -2.82
N VAL A 836 -31.21 -15.59 -3.33
CA VAL A 836 -29.85 -15.30 -2.84
C VAL A 836 -29.14 -14.26 -3.69
N TYR A 837 -29.34 -14.30 -5.01
CA TYR A 837 -28.67 -13.43 -5.97
C TYR A 837 -29.65 -12.48 -6.66
N ARG A 838 -29.25 -11.21 -6.75
CA ARG A 838 -29.94 -10.18 -7.53
C ARG A 838 -29.15 -9.90 -8.81
N LYS A 839 -29.86 -9.62 -9.90
CA LYS A 839 -29.27 -9.26 -11.19
C LYS A 839 -29.31 -7.75 -11.38
N ILE A 840 -28.22 -7.17 -11.87
CA ILE A 840 -28.12 -5.76 -12.23
C ILE A 840 -27.79 -5.68 -13.73
N ILE A 841 -28.57 -4.89 -14.46
CA ILE A 841 -28.38 -4.65 -15.91
C ILE A 841 -28.30 -3.15 -16.20
N PRO A 842 -27.68 -2.73 -17.32
CA PRO A 842 -27.63 -1.31 -17.66
C PRO A 842 -29.02 -0.81 -18.03
N VAL A 843 -29.36 0.41 -17.60
CA VAL A 843 -30.60 1.07 -18.00
C VAL A 843 -30.50 1.46 -19.47
N LYS A 844 -31.54 1.15 -20.25
CA LYS A 844 -31.66 1.63 -21.64
C LYS A 844 -31.90 3.15 -21.64
N SER A 845 -30.84 3.94 -21.55
CA SER A 845 -30.91 5.40 -21.63
C SER A 845 -31.30 5.85 -23.04
N LYS A 846 -32.41 6.60 -23.16
CA LYS A 846 -32.80 7.27 -24.42
C LYS A 846 -31.79 8.36 -24.84
N THR A 847 -30.95 8.84 -23.94
CA THR A 847 -30.05 9.98 -24.15
C THR A 847 -28.78 9.56 -24.89
N LEU A 848 -28.22 8.38 -24.62
CA LEU A 848 -27.08 7.81 -25.36
C LEU A 848 -27.40 7.54 -26.83
N HIS A 849 -28.67 7.29 -27.15
CA HIS A 849 -29.13 7.16 -28.53
C HIS A 849 -29.15 8.49 -29.31
N ALA A 850 -29.20 9.65 -28.65
CA ALA A 850 -29.21 10.93 -29.33
C ALA A 850 -27.85 11.24 -29.99
N GLU A 851 -26.74 10.90 -29.34
CA GLU A 851 -25.40 11.03 -29.91
C GLU A 851 -25.10 9.93 -30.94
N ALA A 852 -25.55 8.68 -30.69
CA ALA A 852 -25.44 7.60 -31.67
C ALA A 852 -26.27 7.86 -32.94
N ALA A 853 -27.42 8.52 -32.82
CA ALA A 853 -28.23 8.97 -33.95
C ALA A 853 -27.59 10.13 -34.72
N TRP A 854 -26.71 10.92 -34.08
CA TRP A 854 -25.99 12.01 -34.73
C TRP A 854 -24.79 11.49 -35.53
N ALA A 855 -24.12 10.43 -35.07
CA ALA A 855 -23.03 9.77 -35.80
C ALA A 855 -23.50 8.90 -36.99
N GLY A 856 -24.77 8.49 -37.01
CA GLY A 856 -25.36 7.67 -38.08
C GLY A 856 -25.84 8.42 -39.34
N HIS A 857 -25.63 9.74 -39.40
CA HIS A 857 -26.03 10.58 -40.54
C HIS A 857 -24.82 11.25 -41.21
N HIS A 858 -23.86 10.45 -41.63
CA HIS A 858 -22.89 10.84 -42.66
C HIS A 858 -22.70 9.68 -43.64
N ASP A 859 -23.70 9.49 -44.51
CA ASP A 859 -23.55 8.86 -45.83
C ASP A 859 -23.64 9.95 -46.91
#